data_AF-A0AAQ3P338-F1
#
_entry.id   AF-A0AAQ3P338-F1
#
_cell.length_a   1.000
_cell.length_b   1.000
_cell.length_c   1.000
_cell.angle_alpha   90.00
_cell.angle_beta   90.00
_cell.angle_gamma   90.00
#
_symmetry.space_group_name_H-M   'P 1'
#
loop_
_entity.id
_entity.type
_entity.pdbx_description
1 polymer ?
#
loop_
_entity_poly.entity_id
_entity_poly.type
_entity_poly.pdbx_seq_one_letter_code
_entity_poly.pdbx_strand_id
1 'polypeptide(L)'
;MPQKHNTVVYLHGTLDLVIVEARCLPNMDLLSERVRRFFSALNTCSASISGKRKLHRARPRHHKIITSDPYVTVCLAGATVARTRVISNSQSPSWDEHFKIPLAHPAAQVDFFVKDNDMFGADLIGVVTVSAERILSGEPISDWFPIIGSFGKQPKPDCALRLAMKFTRCENTRMFRSVKEPDPDRFVVRDSYFPVRHGGAVTLYQDAHVPEAMLPEVELEEGVMFEHGKCWEDICHAILEAHHLVYVVGWSIYHKVRLVREPTKPLPSGGSLNLGELLKYKSQEGLRVLLLVWDDKTSHSKFFINTVVGTLFTHHQKCVIVDTQAHGNNRKITAFIGGLDLCDGRYDTPEHRLFRDKDTVYQDDYHNPTFCAGTKGPRQPWHDLHCKIEGPAAYDILTNFEQRWRKATRWSELGRKLKRVSHWNDDSLIKLERISWILSPSESILTDDPELWVSKEEDPKNWHVQVFRSIDSGSLKGFPKDVFEAESQNLVCAKNLVIDKSIQTAYIHAIRSAQHFIYIENQYFVGSSFAWPAYKDAGADNLIPMELALKIVSKIRSKERFTVYIVIPMWPEGNPTSASVQEILFWQAQTMQMMYDVIARELKVMELDHHPQDYLNFYCLGNREPFSRFPSPSSSSPDNGETISASQKFRRFMIYVHAKGMIVDDEYVILGSANINQRSMAGSRDTEIAMGAYQPHHTWGKKKGHPHGQVYGYRMSLWAEHIGSIQACFKNPESLECVRTMNSIAEENWRRYTSDDYSPLEGHLIKYPVIINATGKIKSIPGFESFPDVGGKVLGSRSNLPDALTT
;
A
#
# COMPACT_ATOMS: atom_id res chain seq x y z
N MET A 1 0.47 -48.38 0.50
CA MET A 1 1.34 -47.54 1.34
C MET A 1 0.45 -46.76 2.29
N PRO A 2 0.78 -46.66 3.60
CA PRO A 2 0.00 -45.85 4.52
C PRO A 2 0.10 -44.38 4.08
N GLN A 3 -1.03 -43.68 3.98
CA GLN A 3 -1.06 -42.24 3.77
C GLN A 3 -0.27 -41.59 4.90
N LYS A 4 0.95 -41.11 4.63
CA LYS A 4 1.63 -40.18 5.52
C LYS A 4 0.70 -38.98 5.65
N HIS A 5 0.13 -38.77 6.83
CA HIS A 5 -0.50 -37.50 7.16
C HIS A 5 0.60 -36.44 7.03
N ASN A 6 0.55 -35.64 5.96
CA ASN A 6 1.47 -34.53 5.80
C ASN A 6 1.13 -33.47 6.86
N THR A 7 1.95 -33.39 7.90
CA THR A 7 1.82 -32.38 8.96
C THR A 7 1.90 -30.98 8.34
N VAL A 8 0.93 -30.12 8.63
CA VAL A 8 0.99 -28.70 8.24
C VAL A 8 1.79 -27.95 9.29
N VAL A 9 2.85 -27.27 8.86
CA VAL A 9 3.69 -26.42 9.72
C VAL A 9 3.65 -24.97 9.24
N TYR A 10 3.96 -24.02 10.13
CA TYR A 10 4.10 -22.61 9.74
C TYR A 10 5.55 -22.34 9.31
N LEU A 11 5.73 -22.00 8.04
CA LEU A 11 6.98 -21.42 7.54
C LEU A 11 6.92 -19.90 7.75
N HIS A 12 7.32 -19.46 8.95
CA HIS A 12 7.42 -18.04 9.31
C HIS A 12 8.90 -17.61 9.38
N GLY A 13 9.34 -16.86 8.37
CA GLY A 13 10.76 -16.57 8.19
C GLY A 13 11.09 -16.07 6.80
N THR A 14 12.33 -16.31 6.38
CA THR A 14 12.83 -15.99 5.05
C THR A 14 13.43 -17.24 4.42
N LEU A 15 12.97 -17.60 3.23
CA LEU A 15 13.54 -18.65 2.40
C LEU A 15 14.53 -18.00 1.43
N ASP A 16 15.80 -18.30 1.62
CA ASP A 16 16.86 -18.03 0.67
C ASP A 16 16.87 -19.19 -0.35
N LEU A 17 16.56 -18.90 -1.61
CA LEU A 17 16.34 -19.91 -2.64
C LEU A 17 17.11 -19.53 -3.91
N VAL A 18 17.87 -20.47 -4.45
CA VAL A 18 18.45 -20.41 -5.79
C VAL A 18 17.82 -21.51 -6.64
N ILE A 19 17.17 -21.10 -7.74
CA ILE A 19 16.69 -22.01 -8.78
C ILE A 19 17.79 -22.07 -9.82
N VAL A 20 18.52 -23.18 -9.84
CA VAL A 20 19.82 -23.24 -10.51
C VAL A 20 19.64 -23.60 -11.99
N GLU A 21 19.26 -24.84 -12.27
CA GLU A 21 19.09 -25.36 -13.63
C GLU A 21 18.09 -26.52 -13.66
N ALA A 22 17.53 -26.81 -14.84
CA ALA A 22 16.82 -28.05 -15.10
C ALA A 22 17.50 -28.82 -16.23
N ARG A 23 17.28 -30.13 -16.28
CA ARG A 23 17.80 -31.00 -17.33
C ARG A 23 16.72 -31.90 -17.92
N CYS A 24 16.91 -32.28 -19.18
CA CYS A 24 16.11 -33.29 -19.86
C CYS A 24 14.60 -32.96 -19.91
N LEU A 25 14.23 -31.68 -20.07
CA LEU A 25 12.83 -31.29 -20.23
C LEU A 25 12.23 -31.82 -21.55
N PRO A 26 10.93 -32.16 -21.59
CA PRO A 26 10.23 -32.47 -22.84
C PRO A 26 10.17 -31.25 -23.76
N ASN A 27 10.06 -31.48 -25.08
CA ASN A 27 9.77 -30.41 -26.03
C ASN A 27 8.24 -30.22 -26.10
N MET A 28 7.74 -29.14 -25.51
CA MET A 28 6.31 -28.87 -25.42
C MET A 28 5.78 -28.11 -26.65
N ASP A 29 6.57 -27.20 -27.23
CA ASP A 29 6.25 -26.53 -28.49
C ASP A 29 5.88 -27.47 -29.66
N LEU A 30 6.53 -28.64 -29.76
CA LEU A 30 6.19 -29.64 -30.79
C LEU A 30 4.82 -30.28 -30.56
N LEU A 31 4.39 -30.40 -29.30
CA LEU A 31 3.05 -30.91 -28.94
C LEU A 31 2.00 -29.83 -29.26
N SER A 32 2.25 -28.58 -28.87
CA SER A 32 1.41 -27.42 -29.17
C SER A 32 1.25 -27.21 -30.70
N GLU A 33 2.32 -27.34 -31.49
CA GLU A 33 2.27 -27.30 -32.95
C GLU A 33 1.42 -28.44 -33.55
N ARG A 34 1.51 -29.67 -33.01
CA ARG A 34 0.71 -30.81 -33.49
C ARG A 34 -0.77 -30.60 -33.21
N VAL A 35 -1.11 -30.10 -32.03
CA VAL A 35 -2.49 -29.74 -31.65
C VAL A 35 -3.00 -28.60 -32.55
N ARG A 36 -2.20 -27.56 -32.81
CA ARG A 36 -2.54 -26.48 -33.75
C ARG A 36 -2.83 -27.01 -35.16
N ARG A 37 -2.01 -27.93 -35.68
CA ARG A 37 -2.24 -28.55 -37.00
C ARG A 37 -3.51 -29.38 -37.04
N PHE A 38 -3.86 -30.06 -35.95
CA PHE A 38 -5.09 -30.84 -35.83
C PHE A 38 -6.35 -29.95 -35.85
N PHE A 39 -6.36 -28.85 -35.09
CA PHE A 39 -7.48 -27.89 -35.11
C PHE A 39 -7.57 -27.09 -36.43
N SER A 40 -6.43 -26.76 -37.04
CA SER A 40 -6.41 -26.15 -38.38
C SER A 40 -6.92 -27.11 -39.46
N ALA A 41 -6.74 -28.43 -39.29
CA ALA A 41 -7.28 -29.45 -40.19
C ALA A 41 -8.80 -29.63 -40.03
N LEU A 42 -9.33 -29.40 -38.82
CA LEU A 42 -10.78 -29.41 -38.56
C LEU A 42 -11.47 -28.15 -39.11
N ASN A 43 -10.81 -26.99 -39.06
CA ASN A 43 -11.30 -25.75 -39.67
C ASN A 43 -11.18 -25.69 -41.20
N THR A 44 -10.52 -26.67 -41.84
CA THR A 44 -10.47 -26.77 -43.31
C THR A 44 -11.61 -27.60 -43.90
N CYS A 45 -12.57 -28.04 -43.07
CA CYS A 45 -13.82 -28.65 -43.50
C CYS A 45 -14.97 -27.61 -43.65
N SER A 46 -14.68 -26.46 -44.23
CA SER A 46 -15.66 -25.61 -44.92
C SER A 46 -15.05 -25.15 -46.25
N ALA A 47 -15.41 -25.87 -47.32
CA ALA A 47 -14.97 -25.68 -48.70
C ALA A 47 -15.21 -24.24 -49.19
N SER A 48 -14.18 -23.52 -49.66
CA SER A 48 -13.69 -23.41 -51.06
C SER A 48 -14.37 -22.31 -51.88
N ILE A 49 -13.58 -21.42 -52.48
CA ILE A 49 -13.61 -21.08 -53.93
C ILE A 49 -12.40 -20.19 -54.31
N SER A 50 -11.66 -20.67 -55.31
CA SER A 50 -10.81 -20.00 -56.30
C SER A 50 -9.71 -19.01 -55.90
N GLY A 51 -8.48 -19.24 -56.39
CA GLY A 51 -7.49 -18.15 -56.52
C GLY A 51 -6.04 -18.56 -56.77
N LYS A 52 -5.71 -18.87 -58.04
CA LYS A 52 -4.40 -18.75 -58.72
C LYS A 52 -3.09 -19.03 -57.92
N ARG A 53 -2.46 -20.16 -58.27
CA ARG A 53 -1.04 -20.47 -58.02
C ARG A 53 -0.12 -19.35 -58.53
N LYS A 54 0.65 -18.72 -57.63
CA LYS A 54 1.91 -18.03 -57.97
C LYS A 54 3.08 -18.78 -57.33
N LEU A 55 4.02 -19.18 -58.18
CA LEU A 55 5.26 -19.86 -57.86
C LEU A 55 6.23 -18.84 -57.22
N HIS A 56 6.45 -18.91 -55.91
CA HIS A 56 7.54 -18.17 -55.25
C HIS A 56 8.68 -19.13 -54.89
N ARG A 57 9.87 -18.80 -55.40
CA ARG A 57 11.16 -19.44 -55.13
C ARG A 57 11.39 -19.65 -53.63
N ALA A 58 11.67 -20.89 -53.25
CA ALA A 58 12.12 -21.26 -51.93
C ALA A 58 13.47 -20.58 -51.62
N ARG A 59 13.48 -19.71 -50.59
CA ARG A 59 14.70 -19.37 -49.86
C ARG A 59 14.90 -20.44 -48.77
N PRO A 60 16.14 -20.90 -48.50
CA PRO A 60 16.38 -21.88 -47.45
C PRO A 60 15.99 -21.26 -46.11
N ARG A 61 14.93 -21.80 -45.49
CA ARG A 61 14.62 -21.49 -44.09
C ARG A 61 15.69 -22.16 -43.25
N HIS A 62 16.55 -21.37 -42.61
CA HIS A 62 17.23 -21.85 -41.41
C HIS A 62 16.15 -22.39 -40.47
N HIS A 63 16.16 -23.70 -40.21
CA HIS A 63 15.33 -24.29 -39.17
C HIS A 63 15.80 -23.72 -37.84
N LYS A 64 15.11 -22.67 -37.33
CA LYS A 64 15.13 -22.41 -35.89
C LYS A 64 14.59 -23.68 -35.24
N ILE A 65 15.42 -24.33 -34.44
CA ILE A 65 14.99 -25.41 -33.56
C ILE A 65 13.99 -24.75 -32.59
N ILE A 66 12.71 -25.09 -32.71
CA ILE A 66 11.66 -24.65 -31.81
C ILE A 66 11.56 -25.71 -30.71
N THR A 67 11.87 -25.32 -29.49
CA THR A 67 11.81 -26.16 -28.29
C THR A 67 11.26 -25.32 -27.16
N SER A 68 10.79 -25.98 -26.10
CA SER A 68 10.30 -25.38 -24.85
C SER A 68 10.98 -24.08 -24.43
N ASP A 69 10.17 -23.13 -23.98
CA ASP A 69 10.48 -21.88 -23.30
C ASP A 69 10.23 -22.00 -21.77
N PRO A 70 11.07 -22.75 -21.01
CA PRO A 70 10.77 -23.09 -19.63
C PRO A 70 10.95 -21.95 -18.63
N TYR A 71 10.15 -22.02 -17.56
CA TYR A 71 10.30 -21.24 -16.33
C TYR A 71 9.77 -22.01 -15.11
N VAL A 72 10.10 -21.56 -13.91
CA VAL A 72 9.66 -22.18 -12.65
C VAL A 72 8.79 -21.22 -11.85
N THR A 73 7.70 -21.70 -11.27
CA THR A 73 6.92 -20.98 -10.25
C THR A 73 6.95 -21.73 -8.93
N VAL A 74 7.32 -21.03 -7.87
CA VAL A 74 7.35 -21.55 -6.49
C VAL A 74 6.03 -21.22 -5.82
N CYS A 75 5.31 -22.23 -5.36
CA CYS A 75 4.02 -22.07 -4.69
C CYS A 75 4.01 -22.79 -3.35
N LEU A 76 3.35 -22.20 -2.36
CA LEU A 76 3.03 -22.86 -1.10
C LEU A 76 1.67 -22.36 -0.60
N ALA A 77 0.90 -23.23 0.05
CA ALA A 77 -0.46 -22.92 0.49
C ALA A 77 -1.40 -22.33 -0.60
N GLY A 78 -1.15 -22.61 -1.89
CA GLY A 78 -1.90 -22.04 -3.02
C GLY A 78 -1.36 -20.70 -3.56
N ALA A 79 -0.54 -19.98 -2.79
CA ALA A 79 0.06 -18.71 -3.21
C ALA A 79 1.34 -18.92 -4.05
N THR A 80 1.51 -18.13 -5.10
CA THR A 80 2.78 -18.07 -5.85
C THR A 80 3.71 -17.06 -5.19
N VAL A 81 4.85 -17.52 -4.66
CA VAL A 81 5.78 -16.68 -3.89
C VAL A 81 7.03 -16.26 -4.67
N ALA A 82 7.37 -16.98 -5.73
CA ALA A 82 8.46 -16.62 -6.65
C ALA A 82 8.23 -17.20 -8.04
N ARG A 83 8.86 -16.59 -9.04
CA ARG A 83 8.83 -17.03 -10.43
C ARG A 83 10.14 -16.66 -11.11
N THR A 84 10.72 -17.59 -11.86
CA THR A 84 11.93 -17.30 -12.66
C THR A 84 11.62 -16.64 -13.99
N ARG A 85 12.66 -16.12 -14.66
CA ARG A 85 12.55 -15.72 -16.07
C ARG A 85 12.25 -16.91 -16.97
N VAL A 86 11.64 -16.60 -18.12
CA VAL A 86 11.47 -17.56 -19.21
C VAL A 86 12.79 -17.66 -19.97
N ILE A 87 13.32 -18.86 -20.12
CA ILE A 87 14.49 -19.12 -20.97
C ILE A 87 13.99 -19.69 -22.28
N SER A 88 14.21 -18.98 -23.38
CA SER A 88 13.69 -19.42 -24.67
C SER A 88 14.49 -20.58 -25.26
N ASN A 89 13.78 -21.52 -25.88
CA ASN A 89 14.31 -22.62 -26.68
C ASN A 89 15.36 -23.47 -25.96
N SER A 90 15.04 -23.98 -24.77
CA SER A 90 15.93 -24.84 -24.00
C SER A 90 15.23 -26.02 -23.33
N GLN A 91 15.79 -27.22 -23.50
CA GLN A 91 15.42 -28.41 -22.71
C GLN A 91 16.30 -28.61 -21.48
N SER A 92 17.36 -27.81 -21.34
CA SER A 92 18.27 -27.80 -20.19
C SER A 92 18.55 -26.35 -19.77
N PRO A 93 17.54 -25.62 -19.27
CA PRO A 93 17.68 -24.21 -18.90
C PRO A 93 18.56 -24.03 -17.65
N SER A 94 19.43 -23.02 -17.66
CA SER A 94 20.16 -22.53 -16.47
C SER A 94 19.65 -21.13 -16.12
N TRP A 95 18.95 -21.01 -15.00
CA TRP A 95 18.43 -19.74 -14.50
C TRP A 95 19.45 -19.04 -13.61
N ASP A 96 20.04 -19.80 -12.67
CA ASP A 96 20.92 -19.29 -11.62
C ASP A 96 20.31 -18.08 -10.88
N GLU A 97 18.98 -18.07 -10.71
CA GLU A 97 18.25 -16.95 -10.10
C GLU A 97 18.09 -17.15 -8.60
N HIS A 98 18.46 -16.12 -7.84
CA HIS A 98 18.33 -16.07 -6.39
C HIS A 98 17.07 -15.30 -5.97
N PHE A 99 16.47 -15.78 -4.89
CA PHE A 99 15.24 -15.25 -4.33
C PHE A 99 15.37 -15.22 -2.81
N LYS A 100 15.12 -14.05 -2.24
CA LYS A 100 14.92 -13.87 -0.80
C LYS A 100 13.42 -13.72 -0.51
N ILE A 101 12.77 -14.81 -0.13
CA ILE A 101 11.31 -14.89 -0.07
C ILE A 101 10.85 -14.81 1.39
N PRO A 102 10.17 -13.72 1.82
CA PRO A 102 9.51 -13.71 3.12
C PRO A 102 8.34 -14.70 3.09
N LEU A 103 8.26 -15.57 4.09
CA LEU A 103 7.19 -16.55 4.24
C LEU A 103 6.47 -16.34 5.57
N ALA A 104 5.14 -16.49 5.53
CA ALA A 104 4.24 -16.52 6.67
C ALA A 104 3.13 -17.56 6.44
N HIS A 105 3.47 -18.73 5.89
CA HIS A 105 2.48 -19.64 5.30
C HIS A 105 2.30 -20.92 6.12
N PRO A 106 1.06 -21.37 6.37
CA PRO A 106 0.79 -22.73 6.81
C PRO A 106 0.94 -23.69 5.61
N ALA A 107 1.97 -24.53 5.62
CA ALA A 107 2.29 -25.40 4.49
C ALA A 107 2.67 -26.82 4.95
N ALA A 108 2.25 -27.81 4.18
CA ALA A 108 2.76 -29.18 4.26
C ALA A 108 4.01 -29.36 3.38
N GLN A 109 4.08 -28.61 2.28
CA GLN A 109 5.13 -28.70 1.27
C GLN A 109 5.26 -27.40 0.49
N VAL A 110 6.38 -27.25 -0.23
CA VAL A 110 6.63 -26.21 -1.22
C VAL A 110 6.75 -26.86 -2.58
N ASP A 111 5.95 -26.38 -3.52
CA ASP A 111 5.84 -26.93 -4.87
C ASP A 111 6.50 -26.00 -5.88
N PHE A 112 7.37 -26.58 -6.71
CA PHE A 112 8.11 -25.92 -7.78
C PHE A 112 7.53 -26.43 -9.10
N PHE A 113 6.63 -25.66 -9.70
CA PHE A 113 6.02 -26.00 -10.97
C PHE A 113 6.93 -25.56 -12.11
N VAL A 114 7.42 -26.53 -12.87
CA VAL A 114 8.18 -26.28 -14.11
C VAL A 114 7.17 -26.20 -15.25
N LYS A 115 7.15 -25.06 -15.93
CA LYS A 115 6.15 -24.73 -16.96
C LYS A 115 6.82 -24.28 -18.24
N ASP A 116 6.12 -24.45 -19.35
CA ASP A 116 6.48 -23.90 -20.65
C ASP A 116 5.66 -22.65 -20.95
N ASN A 117 6.28 -21.63 -21.56
CA ASN A 117 5.61 -20.36 -21.84
C ASN A 117 5.18 -20.24 -23.32
N ASP A 118 4.03 -20.82 -23.64
CA ASP A 118 3.48 -20.81 -25.02
C ASP A 118 2.60 -19.58 -25.28
N MET A 119 2.41 -19.27 -26.57
CA MET A 119 1.57 -18.15 -27.04
C MET A 119 0.09 -18.23 -26.60
N PHE A 120 -0.39 -19.40 -26.17
CA PHE A 120 -1.80 -19.66 -25.82
C PHE A 120 -2.03 -20.01 -24.34
N GLY A 121 -1.00 -19.90 -23.49
CA GLY A 121 -1.08 -20.26 -22.08
C GLY A 121 0.16 -21.03 -21.65
N ALA A 122 0.40 -21.10 -20.34
CA ALA A 122 1.53 -21.84 -19.83
C ALA A 122 1.20 -23.33 -19.65
N ASP A 123 1.97 -24.22 -20.28
CA ASP A 123 1.79 -25.66 -20.17
C ASP A 123 2.63 -26.22 -19.01
N LEU A 124 2.03 -27.08 -18.18
CA LEU A 124 2.74 -27.70 -17.07
C LEU A 124 3.62 -28.86 -17.57
N ILE A 125 4.94 -28.76 -17.34
CA ILE A 125 5.89 -29.85 -17.60
C ILE A 125 5.86 -30.85 -16.44
N GLY A 126 5.89 -30.35 -15.21
CA GLY A 126 5.81 -31.16 -14.00
C GLY A 126 6.11 -30.38 -12.74
N VAL A 127 6.13 -31.07 -11.60
CA VAL A 127 6.27 -30.48 -10.27
C VAL A 127 7.40 -31.16 -9.50
N VAL A 128 8.20 -30.35 -8.81
CA VAL A 128 9.10 -30.78 -7.74
C VAL A 128 8.49 -30.36 -6.42
N THR A 129 8.44 -31.28 -5.45
CA THR A 129 7.84 -31.05 -4.14
C THR A 129 8.88 -31.25 -3.03
N VAL A 130 9.02 -30.27 -2.15
CA VAL A 130 9.89 -30.35 -0.96
C VAL A 130 9.03 -30.21 0.29
N SER A 131 9.15 -31.15 1.24
CA SER A 131 8.41 -31.11 2.50
C SER A 131 8.70 -29.83 3.29
N ALA A 132 7.66 -29.21 3.84
CA ALA A 132 7.78 -28.03 4.68
C ALA A 132 8.54 -28.33 5.98
N GLU A 133 8.44 -29.54 6.54
CA GLU A 133 9.22 -29.97 7.71
C GLU A 133 10.73 -29.98 7.41
N ARG A 134 11.11 -30.46 6.21
CA ARG A 134 12.52 -30.46 5.76
C ARG A 134 13.04 -29.03 5.64
N ILE A 135 12.25 -28.13 5.06
CA ILE A 135 12.60 -26.70 4.96
C ILE A 135 12.69 -26.06 6.35
N LEU A 136 11.72 -26.32 7.21
CA LEU A 136 11.63 -25.77 8.56
C LEU A 136 12.80 -26.18 9.47
N SER A 137 13.49 -27.29 9.16
CA SER A 137 14.71 -27.71 9.87
C SER A 137 15.82 -26.66 9.82
N GLY A 138 15.86 -25.83 8.77
CA GLY A 138 16.89 -24.81 8.56
C GLY A 138 18.21 -25.34 7.99
N GLU A 139 18.34 -26.66 7.80
CA GLU A 139 19.50 -27.27 7.16
C GLU A 139 19.58 -26.86 5.67
N PRO A 140 20.77 -26.52 5.15
CA PRO A 140 20.94 -26.24 3.74
C PRO A 140 20.52 -27.43 2.87
N ILE A 141 19.67 -27.16 1.88
CA ILE A 141 19.24 -28.14 0.89
C ILE A 141 19.90 -27.77 -0.42
N SER A 142 20.72 -28.64 -1.01
CA SER A 142 21.28 -28.46 -2.35
C SER A 142 21.32 -29.80 -3.06
N ASP A 143 20.40 -30.02 -4.02
CA ASP A 143 20.25 -31.33 -4.66
C ASP A 143 19.51 -31.24 -6.01
N TRP A 144 19.54 -32.35 -6.75
CA TRP A 144 18.70 -32.61 -7.91
C TRP A 144 17.39 -33.28 -7.48
N PHE A 145 16.28 -32.67 -7.87
CA PHE A 145 14.95 -33.20 -7.59
C PHE A 145 14.28 -33.69 -8.87
N PRO A 146 13.73 -34.91 -8.90
CA PRO A 146 13.02 -35.41 -10.07
C PRO A 146 11.75 -34.59 -10.33
N ILE A 147 11.56 -34.16 -11.58
CA ILE A 147 10.35 -33.45 -12.01
C ILE A 147 9.26 -34.47 -12.28
N ILE A 148 8.16 -34.42 -11.54
CA ILE A 148 7.05 -35.36 -11.67
C ILE A 148 5.95 -34.75 -12.54
N GLY A 149 5.65 -35.38 -13.68
CA GLY A 149 4.58 -34.96 -14.57
C GLY A 149 3.19 -35.37 -14.07
N SER A 150 2.14 -34.96 -14.79
CA SER A 150 0.72 -35.16 -14.40
C SER A 150 0.31 -36.62 -14.20
N PHE A 151 1.05 -37.58 -14.76
CA PHE A 151 0.81 -39.02 -14.61
C PHE A 151 1.58 -39.67 -13.44
N GLY A 152 2.18 -38.88 -12.55
CA GLY A 152 2.93 -39.37 -11.38
C GLY A 152 4.28 -40.00 -11.71
N LYS A 153 4.81 -39.76 -12.92
CA LYS A 153 6.12 -40.22 -13.39
C LYS A 153 6.90 -39.06 -14.02
N GLN A 154 8.21 -39.20 -14.13
CA GLN A 154 9.03 -38.21 -14.83
C GLN A 154 8.62 -38.14 -16.32
N PRO A 155 8.47 -36.94 -16.91
CA PRO A 155 8.12 -36.78 -18.32
C PRO A 155 9.14 -37.39 -19.29
N LYS A 156 10.41 -37.41 -18.87
CA LYS A 156 11.55 -38.04 -19.56
C LYS A 156 12.49 -38.67 -18.52
N PRO A 157 13.29 -39.68 -18.88
CA PRO A 157 14.39 -40.16 -18.04
C PRO A 157 15.29 -38.99 -17.60
N ASP A 158 15.73 -39.01 -16.34
CA ASP A 158 16.61 -38.01 -15.72
C ASP A 158 16.09 -36.57 -15.68
N CYS A 159 14.81 -36.34 -16.04
CA CYS A 159 14.16 -35.03 -15.98
C CYS A 159 14.11 -34.53 -14.53
N ALA A 160 14.89 -33.49 -14.23
CA ALA A 160 15.15 -33.04 -12.87
C ALA A 160 15.43 -31.52 -12.81
N LEU A 161 15.21 -30.95 -11.63
CA LEU A 161 15.47 -29.55 -11.29
C LEU A 161 16.50 -29.48 -10.16
N ARG A 162 17.57 -28.70 -10.34
CA ARG A 162 18.58 -28.43 -9.31
C ARG A 162 18.16 -27.22 -8.49
N LEU A 163 18.02 -27.42 -7.19
CA LEU A 163 17.63 -26.38 -6.24
C LEU A 163 18.68 -26.25 -5.15
N ALA A 164 18.96 -25.02 -4.73
CA ALA A 164 19.68 -24.74 -3.50
C ALA A 164 18.81 -23.83 -2.62
N MET A 165 18.59 -24.16 -1.36
CA MET A 165 17.77 -23.33 -0.47
C MET A 165 18.15 -23.48 1.00
N LYS A 166 17.93 -22.41 1.77
CA LYS A 166 18.07 -22.38 3.22
C LYS A 166 16.97 -21.52 3.83
N PHE A 167 16.30 -22.03 4.86
CA PHE A 167 15.26 -21.29 5.55
C PHE A 167 15.77 -20.73 6.88
N THR A 168 15.54 -19.44 7.10
CA THR A 168 15.83 -18.78 8.37
C THR A 168 14.52 -18.39 9.05
N ARG A 169 14.22 -19.02 10.19
CA ARG A 169 13.02 -18.71 11.00
C ARG A 169 13.09 -17.28 11.52
N CYS A 170 11.93 -16.61 11.62
CA CYS A 170 11.83 -15.27 12.21
C CYS A 170 12.46 -15.21 13.61
N GLU A 171 12.17 -16.17 14.49
CA GLU A 171 12.71 -16.26 15.87
C GLU A 171 14.26 -16.31 15.95
N ASN A 172 14.92 -16.74 14.87
CA ASN A 172 16.38 -16.80 14.78
C ASN A 172 17.01 -15.52 14.22
N THR A 173 16.20 -14.60 13.70
CA THR A 173 16.68 -13.30 13.22
C THR A 173 16.90 -12.33 14.37
N ARG A 174 17.88 -11.43 14.23
CA ARG A 174 18.13 -10.36 15.22
C ARG A 174 16.90 -9.48 15.45
N MET A 175 16.13 -9.21 14.38
CA MET A 175 14.91 -8.39 14.39
C MET A 175 13.81 -8.91 15.31
N PHE A 176 13.75 -10.22 15.53
CA PHE A 176 12.65 -10.85 16.27
C PHE A 176 12.99 -11.15 17.73
N ARG A 177 14.28 -11.18 18.08
CA ARG A 177 14.72 -11.34 19.46
C ARG A 177 14.55 -10.00 20.19
N SER A 178 14.10 -10.03 21.44
CA SER A 178 14.25 -8.90 22.35
C SER A 178 15.76 -8.72 22.61
N VAL A 179 16.45 -7.98 21.75
CA VAL A 179 17.89 -7.78 21.89
C VAL A 179 18.11 -6.90 23.11
N LYS A 180 18.97 -7.36 24.04
CA LYS A 180 19.44 -6.55 25.18
C LYS A 180 20.31 -5.37 24.74
N GLU A 181 20.80 -5.40 23.50
CA GLU A 181 21.61 -4.37 22.88
C GLU A 181 20.78 -3.55 21.88
N PRO A 182 20.86 -2.21 21.93
CA PRO A 182 20.25 -1.32 20.95
C PRO A 182 20.74 -1.63 19.54
N ASP A 183 19.82 -1.89 18.60
CA ASP A 183 20.12 -1.83 17.17
C ASP A 183 19.54 -0.51 16.63
N PRO A 184 20.37 0.54 16.43
CA PRO A 184 19.89 1.83 15.96
C PRO A 184 19.31 1.75 14.54
N ASP A 185 19.60 0.69 13.80
CA ASP A 185 19.15 0.48 12.41
C ASP A 185 18.05 -0.60 12.33
N ARG A 186 17.36 -0.89 13.44
CA ARG A 186 16.35 -1.96 13.54
C ARG A 186 15.26 -1.87 12.46
N PHE A 187 14.92 -0.66 12.03
CA PHE A 187 13.90 -0.41 11.01
C PHE A 187 14.44 -0.17 9.60
N VAL A 188 15.77 -0.17 9.42
CA VAL A 188 16.40 0.00 8.11
C VAL A 188 16.17 -1.25 7.25
N VAL A 189 15.53 -1.05 6.10
CA VAL A 189 15.30 -2.12 5.12
C VAL A 189 16.48 -2.14 4.17
N ARG A 190 17.37 -3.12 4.32
CA ARG A 190 18.61 -3.19 3.51
C ARG A 190 18.36 -3.62 2.06
N ASP A 191 17.33 -4.43 1.85
CA ASP A 191 16.99 -5.01 0.55
C ASP A 191 15.92 -4.16 -0.17
N SER A 192 16.19 -2.88 -0.41
CA SER A 192 15.29 -1.96 -1.14
C SER A 192 16.02 -1.18 -2.22
N TYR A 193 15.24 -0.64 -3.17
CA TYR A 193 15.78 0.14 -4.29
C TYR A 193 16.41 1.46 -3.84
N PHE A 194 15.73 2.20 -2.97
CA PHE A 194 16.29 3.38 -2.33
C PHE A 194 16.87 3.02 -0.96
N PRO A 195 18.10 3.45 -0.64
CA PRO A 195 18.70 3.23 0.68
C PRO A 195 18.04 4.14 1.72
N VAL A 196 18.31 3.89 3.00
CA VAL A 196 18.03 4.86 4.06
C VAL A 196 18.91 6.10 3.87
N ARG A 197 18.33 7.28 4.11
CA ARG A 197 19.01 8.58 4.06
C ARG A 197 19.02 9.20 5.46
N HIS A 198 20.16 9.69 5.89
CA HIS A 198 20.37 10.34 7.18
C HIS A 198 20.26 11.86 7.02
N GLY A 199 20.36 12.61 8.12
CA GLY A 199 20.37 14.06 8.12
C GLY A 199 19.06 14.71 7.62
N GLY A 200 17.96 13.96 7.64
CA GLY A 200 16.66 14.39 7.13
C GLY A 200 15.82 15.13 8.17
N ALA A 201 14.68 15.66 7.70
CA ALA A 201 13.60 16.13 8.56
C ALA A 201 12.25 15.68 8.02
N VAL A 202 11.35 15.30 8.93
CA VAL A 202 9.99 14.88 8.62
C VAL A 202 9.01 15.73 9.42
N THR A 203 7.99 16.26 8.74
CA THR A 203 6.78 16.79 9.38
C THR A 203 5.65 15.82 9.11
N LEU A 204 5.00 15.32 10.16
CA LEU A 204 3.86 14.41 10.08
C LEU A 204 2.57 15.25 10.13
N TYR A 205 1.67 15.00 9.18
CA TYR A 205 0.38 15.68 9.10
C TYR A 205 -0.75 14.69 9.38
N GLN A 206 -1.65 15.09 10.25
CA GLN A 206 -2.99 14.50 10.35
C GLN A 206 -3.95 15.48 9.69
N ASP A 207 -4.78 14.96 8.79
CA ASP A 207 -5.67 15.70 7.91
C ASP A 207 -4.98 16.74 7.01
N ALA A 208 -5.80 17.43 6.22
CA ALA A 208 -5.36 18.55 5.40
C ALA A 208 -4.97 19.77 6.25
N HIS A 209 -5.58 19.93 7.43
CA HIS A 209 -5.38 21.11 8.26
C HIS A 209 -5.72 20.84 9.74
N VAL A 210 -4.83 21.21 10.66
CA VAL A 210 -5.11 21.24 12.10
C VAL A 210 -5.09 22.69 12.59
N PRO A 211 -6.25 23.27 12.94
CA PRO A 211 -6.32 24.61 13.53
C PRO A 211 -5.55 24.73 14.85
N GLU A 212 -5.06 25.93 15.14
CA GLU A 212 -4.33 26.19 16.38
C GLU A 212 -5.20 25.93 17.61
N ALA A 213 -4.59 25.33 18.65
CA ALA A 213 -5.23 25.01 19.93
C ALA A 213 -6.49 24.12 19.83
N MET A 214 -6.75 23.48 18.69
CA MET A 214 -7.88 22.56 18.52
C MET A 214 -7.67 21.26 19.31
N LEU A 215 -6.45 20.73 19.29
CA LEU A 215 -6.08 19.50 19.97
C LEU A 215 -5.27 19.80 21.23
N PRO A 216 -5.34 18.93 22.25
CA PRO A 216 -4.61 19.13 23.49
C PRO A 216 -3.10 19.11 23.28
N GLU A 217 -2.38 19.78 24.16
CA GLU A 217 -0.93 19.79 24.15
C GLU A 217 -0.37 18.39 24.47
N VAL A 218 0.61 17.95 23.68
CA VAL A 218 1.35 16.70 23.91
C VAL A 218 2.79 17.05 24.24
N GLU A 219 3.20 16.78 25.47
CA GLU A 219 4.59 16.93 25.90
C GLU A 219 5.43 15.77 25.37
N LEU A 220 6.54 16.13 24.71
CA LEU A 220 7.59 15.24 24.23
C LEU A 220 8.71 15.16 25.28
N GLU A 221 9.86 14.62 24.89
CA GLU A 221 11.05 14.70 25.72
C GLU A 221 11.56 16.13 25.90
N GLU A 222 12.27 16.37 27.01
CA GLU A 222 12.94 17.64 27.31
C GLU A 222 11.99 18.86 27.39
N GLY A 223 10.69 18.63 27.64
CA GLY A 223 9.69 19.68 27.75
C GLY A 223 9.30 20.32 26.41
N VAL A 224 9.69 19.71 25.29
CA VAL A 224 9.27 20.15 23.96
C VAL A 224 7.80 19.79 23.74
N MET A 225 7.01 20.72 23.20
CA MET A 225 5.62 20.45 22.84
C MET A 225 5.52 19.96 21.40
N PHE A 226 4.63 18.99 21.17
CA PHE A 226 4.32 18.53 19.81
C PHE A 226 3.61 19.63 19.02
N GLU A 227 4.14 19.93 17.84
CA GLU A 227 3.56 20.93 16.93
C GLU A 227 2.68 20.24 15.89
N HIS A 228 1.38 20.53 15.93
CA HIS A 228 0.44 20.04 14.94
C HIS A 228 0.70 20.69 13.57
N GLY A 229 0.97 19.88 12.54
CA GLY A 229 1.24 20.37 11.19
C GLY A 229 -0.01 20.81 10.41
N LYS A 230 0.15 21.67 9.41
CA LYS A 230 -0.94 22.22 8.60
C LYS A 230 -0.73 21.87 7.12
N CYS A 231 -1.03 20.62 6.73
CA CYS A 231 -0.59 20.03 5.47
C CYS A 231 -0.80 20.91 4.24
N TRP A 232 -2.05 21.28 3.93
CA TRP A 232 -2.37 22.02 2.72
C TRP A 232 -1.92 23.49 2.78
N GLU A 233 -1.83 24.06 3.99
CA GLU A 233 -1.24 25.38 4.20
C GLU A 233 0.26 25.34 3.89
N ASP A 234 1.00 24.36 4.42
CA ASP A 234 2.43 24.22 4.14
C ASP A 234 2.70 23.86 2.67
N ILE A 235 1.86 23.08 2.00
CA ILE A 235 1.93 22.87 0.55
C ILE A 235 1.72 24.20 -0.20
N CYS A 236 0.72 25.00 0.20
CA CYS A 236 0.44 26.29 -0.44
C CYS A 236 1.64 27.24 -0.30
N HIS A 237 2.18 27.37 0.92
CA HIS A 237 3.37 28.19 1.18
C HIS A 237 4.59 27.70 0.40
N ALA A 238 4.82 26.39 0.34
CA ALA A 238 5.96 25.83 -0.38
C ALA A 238 5.85 26.04 -1.91
N ILE A 239 4.64 25.97 -2.48
CA ILE A 239 4.39 26.31 -3.90
C ILE A 239 4.63 27.81 -4.15
N LEU A 240 4.18 28.68 -3.25
CA LEU A 240 4.36 30.13 -3.38
C LEU A 240 5.83 30.54 -3.28
N GLU A 241 6.58 29.90 -2.38
CA GLU A 241 8.02 30.10 -2.16
C GLU A 241 8.89 29.51 -3.29
N ALA A 242 8.39 28.55 -4.05
CA ALA A 242 9.17 27.89 -5.11
C ALA A 242 9.67 28.90 -6.15
N HIS A 243 10.88 28.68 -6.67
CA HIS A 243 11.52 29.54 -7.67
C HIS A 243 11.86 28.79 -8.98
N HIS A 244 11.91 27.46 -8.96
CA HIS A 244 12.38 26.68 -10.12
C HIS A 244 11.37 25.63 -10.58
N LEU A 245 10.85 24.81 -9.66
CA LEU A 245 9.98 23.68 -10.00
C LEU A 245 8.80 23.51 -9.04
N VAL A 246 7.68 23.09 -9.62
CA VAL A 246 6.52 22.53 -8.89
C VAL A 246 6.07 21.29 -9.65
N TYR A 247 6.40 20.13 -9.12
CA TYR A 247 5.97 18.85 -9.71
C TYR A 247 4.87 18.24 -8.85
N VAL A 248 3.76 17.85 -9.47
CA VAL A 248 2.61 17.28 -8.77
C VAL A 248 2.26 15.94 -9.37
N VAL A 249 2.00 14.96 -8.50
CA VAL A 249 1.49 13.64 -8.86
C VAL A 249 0.19 13.44 -8.09
N GLY A 250 -0.84 12.98 -8.78
CA GLY A 250 -2.10 12.62 -8.13
C GLY A 250 -2.82 11.52 -8.88
N TRP A 251 -3.57 10.71 -8.12
CA TRP A 251 -4.62 9.88 -8.68
C TRP A 251 -5.73 10.77 -9.25
N SER A 252 -6.04 11.86 -8.56
CA SER A 252 -6.93 12.92 -9.03
C SER A 252 -6.37 14.28 -8.64
N ILE A 253 -6.59 15.29 -9.48
CA ILE A 253 -6.28 16.69 -9.17
C ILE A 253 -7.50 17.51 -9.57
N TYR A 254 -8.12 18.20 -8.62
CA TYR A 254 -9.26 19.08 -8.90
C TYR A 254 -8.82 20.54 -8.82
N HIS A 255 -8.65 21.16 -9.98
CA HIS A 255 -8.03 22.48 -10.09
C HIS A 255 -8.80 23.62 -9.38
N LYS A 256 -10.08 23.43 -9.01
CA LYS A 256 -10.87 24.46 -8.33
C LYS A 256 -10.73 24.45 -6.81
N VAL A 257 -10.09 23.44 -6.21
CA VAL A 257 -9.90 23.42 -4.75
C VAL A 257 -9.05 24.58 -4.29
N ARG A 258 -9.35 25.09 -3.11
CA ARG A 258 -8.50 26.04 -2.37
C ARG A 258 -7.74 25.28 -1.30
N LEU A 259 -6.42 25.47 -1.29
CA LEU A 259 -5.53 24.80 -0.34
C LEU A 259 -5.71 25.35 1.08
N VAL A 260 -5.91 26.66 1.21
CA VAL A 260 -6.10 27.32 2.51
C VAL A 260 -7.50 27.91 2.61
N ARG A 261 -8.24 27.48 3.63
CA ARG A 261 -9.61 27.92 3.92
C ARG A 261 -9.71 28.59 5.29
N GLU A 262 -9.04 28.03 6.27
CA GLU A 262 -8.88 28.57 7.63
C GLU A 262 -7.38 28.87 7.87
N PRO A 263 -6.85 30.03 7.43
CA PRO A 263 -5.41 30.32 7.53
C PRO A 263 -4.96 30.50 8.99
N THR A 264 -3.83 29.91 9.36
CA THR A 264 -3.20 30.09 10.69
C THR A 264 -2.13 31.18 10.67
N LYS A 265 -1.59 31.50 9.49
CA LYS A 265 -0.61 32.57 9.26
C LYS A 265 -1.02 33.45 8.07
N PRO A 266 -0.46 34.67 7.94
CA PRO A 266 -0.72 35.53 6.79
C PRO A 266 -0.38 34.85 5.47
N LEU A 267 -1.35 34.82 4.55
CA LEU A 267 -1.16 34.24 3.22
C LEU A 267 -0.38 35.21 2.32
N PRO A 268 0.70 34.75 1.64
CA PRO A 268 1.37 35.54 0.62
C PRO A 268 0.42 35.83 -0.56
N SER A 269 0.80 36.78 -1.41
CA SER A 269 0.10 37.06 -2.67
C SER A 269 -0.07 35.77 -3.47
N GLY A 270 -1.32 35.47 -3.85
CA GLY A 270 -1.66 34.23 -4.55
C GLY A 270 -2.13 33.07 -3.66
N GLY A 271 -1.98 33.16 -2.33
CA GLY A 271 -2.39 32.08 -1.41
C GLY A 271 -3.90 31.87 -1.27
N SER A 272 -4.71 32.87 -1.67
CA SER A 272 -6.17 32.74 -1.73
C SER A 272 -6.70 32.13 -3.02
N LEU A 273 -5.84 31.96 -4.04
CA LEU A 273 -6.21 31.40 -5.34
C LEU A 273 -6.61 29.93 -5.22
N ASN A 274 -7.43 29.45 -6.17
CA ASN A 274 -7.59 28.01 -6.34
C ASN A 274 -6.30 27.39 -6.90
N LEU A 275 -6.16 26.07 -6.74
CA LEU A 275 -4.97 25.32 -7.14
C LEU A 275 -4.58 25.57 -8.60
N GLY A 276 -5.55 25.59 -9.52
CA GLY A 276 -5.29 25.81 -10.94
C GLY A 276 -4.75 27.20 -11.25
N GLU A 277 -5.28 28.23 -10.59
CA GLU A 277 -4.80 29.61 -10.70
C GLU A 277 -3.44 29.78 -10.04
N LEU A 278 -3.21 29.18 -8.87
CA LEU A 278 -1.92 29.19 -8.18
C LEU A 278 -0.81 28.57 -9.06
N LEU A 279 -1.06 27.39 -9.64
CA LEU A 279 -0.09 26.72 -10.50
C LEU A 279 0.16 27.50 -11.80
N LYS A 280 -0.87 28.12 -12.38
CA LYS A 280 -0.72 29.03 -13.54
C LYS A 280 0.09 30.26 -13.18
N TYR A 281 -0.20 30.88 -12.02
CA TYR A 281 0.51 32.03 -11.51
C TYR A 281 2.01 31.74 -11.39
N LYS A 282 2.38 30.62 -10.75
CA LYS A 282 3.79 30.20 -10.65
C LYS A 282 4.41 29.87 -12.00
N SER A 283 3.68 29.20 -12.90
CA SER A 283 4.18 28.94 -14.26
C SER A 283 4.44 30.24 -15.05
N GLN A 284 3.64 31.29 -14.85
CA GLN A 284 3.82 32.60 -15.49
C GLN A 284 5.01 33.38 -14.95
N GLU A 285 5.42 33.13 -13.70
CA GLU A 285 6.67 33.64 -13.12
C GLU A 285 7.92 32.95 -13.71
N GLY A 286 7.74 31.90 -14.52
CA GLY A 286 8.83 31.17 -15.19
C GLY A 286 9.19 29.84 -14.54
N LEU A 287 8.46 29.40 -13.51
CA LEU A 287 8.68 28.09 -12.91
C LEU A 287 8.27 26.95 -13.84
N ARG A 288 8.98 25.83 -13.73
CA ARG A 288 8.59 24.58 -14.38
C ARG A 288 7.52 23.88 -13.54
N VAL A 289 6.28 23.91 -14.03
CA VAL A 289 5.16 23.22 -13.39
C VAL A 289 4.80 21.96 -14.19
N LEU A 290 4.99 20.78 -13.61
CA LEU A 290 4.72 19.49 -14.28
C LEU A 290 3.74 18.64 -13.47
N LEU A 291 2.70 18.12 -14.12
CA LEU A 291 1.67 17.32 -13.48
C LEU A 291 1.64 15.90 -14.08
N LEU A 292 1.75 14.88 -13.24
CA LEU A 292 1.48 13.48 -13.57
C LEU A 292 0.16 13.05 -12.93
N VAL A 293 -0.92 13.14 -13.70
CA VAL A 293 -2.27 12.73 -13.29
C VAL A 293 -2.60 11.38 -13.91
N TRP A 294 -3.28 10.51 -13.17
CA TRP A 294 -3.80 9.27 -13.73
C TRP A 294 -4.85 9.56 -14.82
N ASP A 295 -4.69 8.92 -15.99
CA ASP A 295 -5.64 9.01 -17.10
C ASP A 295 -6.76 7.98 -16.91
N ASP A 296 -7.88 8.43 -16.33
CA ASP A 296 -9.07 7.61 -16.26
C ASP A 296 -9.68 7.44 -17.66
N LYS A 297 -9.34 6.31 -18.30
CA LYS A 297 -9.84 5.96 -19.64
C LYS A 297 -11.36 5.83 -19.71
N THR A 298 -12.06 5.66 -18.58
CA THR A 298 -13.52 5.62 -18.55
C THR A 298 -14.15 7.01 -18.61
N SER A 299 -13.39 8.07 -18.29
CA SER A 299 -13.81 9.47 -18.39
C SER A 299 -13.78 10.02 -19.83
N HIS A 300 -13.14 9.33 -20.79
CA HIS A 300 -13.13 9.72 -22.21
C HIS A 300 -14.26 9.05 -23.00
N SER A 301 -15.51 9.45 -22.76
CA SER A 301 -16.64 9.03 -23.60
C SER A 301 -16.65 9.76 -24.95
N LYS A 302 -15.71 9.44 -25.84
CA LYS A 302 -15.79 9.83 -27.26
C LYS A 302 -16.01 8.59 -28.13
N PHE A 303 -17.23 8.50 -28.67
CA PHE A 303 -17.64 7.71 -29.83
C PHE A 303 -17.24 6.22 -29.85
N PHE A 304 -18.19 5.35 -29.49
CA PHE A 304 -18.34 3.96 -29.99
C PHE A 304 -17.09 3.06 -30.04
N ILE A 305 -16.16 3.18 -29.10
CA ILE A 305 -15.16 2.14 -28.82
C ILE A 305 -15.07 1.96 -27.30
N ASN A 306 -15.98 1.17 -26.73
CA ASN A 306 -15.78 0.60 -25.39
C ASN A 306 -14.66 -0.45 -25.48
N THR A 307 -13.42 0.00 -25.57
CA THR A 307 -12.27 -0.87 -25.35
C THR A 307 -12.14 -1.05 -23.84
N VAL A 308 -12.73 -2.10 -23.26
CA VAL A 308 -12.37 -2.62 -21.93
C VAL A 308 -11.00 -3.33 -22.01
N VAL A 309 -10.03 -2.68 -22.66
CA VAL A 309 -8.65 -3.14 -22.79
C VAL A 309 -7.74 -1.93 -22.59
N GLY A 310 -7.85 -1.35 -21.39
CA GLY A 310 -6.96 -0.34 -20.83
C GLY A 310 -6.83 -0.59 -19.33
N THR A 311 -5.59 -0.90 -18.89
CA THR A 311 -5.10 -1.09 -17.50
C THR A 311 -6.15 -1.21 -16.39
N LEU A 312 -6.32 -2.41 -15.81
CA LEU A 312 -7.13 -2.69 -14.60
C LEU A 312 -6.71 -1.89 -13.34
N PHE A 313 -5.52 -1.27 -13.41
CA PHE A 313 -4.80 -0.67 -12.28
C PHE A 313 -4.51 0.81 -12.53
N THR A 314 -4.29 1.55 -11.45
CA THR A 314 -4.18 3.02 -11.45
C THR A 314 -2.79 3.51 -11.08
N HIS A 315 -2.52 4.79 -11.36
CA HIS A 315 -1.38 5.50 -10.77
C HIS A 315 -1.85 6.19 -9.49
N HIS A 316 -1.52 5.61 -8.33
CA HIS A 316 -2.12 5.98 -7.06
C HIS A 316 -1.21 6.79 -6.12
N GLN A 317 0.01 7.14 -6.57
CA GLN A 317 0.92 8.04 -5.86
C GLN A 317 0.32 9.46 -5.73
N LYS A 318 0.40 10.06 -4.54
CA LYS A 318 0.11 11.49 -4.30
C LYS A 318 1.39 12.17 -3.84
N CYS A 319 1.83 13.17 -4.59
CA CYS A 319 3.11 13.82 -4.35
C CYS A 319 3.10 15.29 -4.77
N VAL A 320 3.71 16.16 -3.97
CA VAL A 320 4.10 17.52 -4.38
C VAL A 320 5.60 17.67 -4.15
N ILE A 321 6.35 18.12 -5.16
CA ILE A 321 7.79 18.33 -5.10
C ILE A 321 8.08 19.75 -5.52
N VAL A 322 8.80 20.48 -4.68
CA VAL A 322 9.14 21.89 -4.89
C VAL A 322 10.57 22.15 -4.47
N ASP A 323 11.17 23.23 -4.99
CA ASP A 323 12.38 23.79 -4.42
C ASP A 323 12.03 24.81 -3.33
N THR A 324 12.62 24.70 -2.14
CA THR A 324 12.45 25.65 -1.03
C THR A 324 13.81 26.15 -0.52
N GLN A 325 13.80 27.14 0.35
CA GLN A 325 14.98 27.73 0.95
C GLN A 325 15.82 26.69 1.71
N ALA A 326 17.12 26.69 1.45
CA ALA A 326 18.12 25.93 2.20
C ALA A 326 19.00 26.91 3.02
N HIS A 327 20.11 26.42 3.57
CA HIS A 327 21.05 27.28 4.28
C HIS A 327 21.71 28.30 3.33
N GLY A 328 21.97 29.52 3.83
CA GLY A 328 22.55 30.60 3.02
C GLY A 328 21.61 31.07 1.91
N ASN A 329 22.15 31.23 0.70
CA ASN A 329 21.38 31.61 -0.50
C ASN A 329 21.01 30.41 -1.38
N ASN A 330 21.21 29.19 -0.87
CA ASN A 330 20.94 27.97 -1.61
C ASN A 330 19.47 27.55 -1.47
N ARG A 331 19.03 26.67 -2.36
CA ARG A 331 17.72 26.02 -2.33
C ARG A 331 17.89 24.51 -2.26
N LYS A 332 16.89 23.82 -1.74
CA LYS A 332 16.83 22.36 -1.60
C LYS A 332 15.53 21.84 -2.15
N ILE A 333 15.47 20.54 -2.42
CA ILE A 333 14.22 19.87 -2.75
C ILE A 333 13.47 19.54 -1.47
N THR A 334 12.17 19.85 -1.48
CA THR A 334 11.20 19.47 -0.44
C THR A 334 10.08 18.70 -1.11
N ALA A 335 9.69 17.58 -0.50
CA ALA A 335 8.67 16.69 -1.04
C ALA A 335 7.55 16.47 -0.02
N PHE A 336 6.33 16.33 -0.51
CA PHE A 336 5.15 15.95 0.25
C PHE A 336 4.60 14.66 -0.33
N ILE A 337 4.35 13.65 0.50
CA ILE A 337 3.71 12.38 0.09
C ILE A 337 2.73 11.90 1.18
N GLY A 338 1.74 11.11 0.79
CA GLY A 338 0.75 10.57 1.73
C GLY A 338 -0.50 10.06 1.04
N GLY A 339 -1.64 10.09 1.75
CA GLY A 339 -2.95 9.70 1.23
C GLY A 339 -3.74 10.84 0.57
N LEU A 340 -3.45 12.10 0.91
CA LEU A 340 -4.17 13.26 0.38
C LEU A 340 -3.80 13.58 -1.07
N ASP A 341 -4.74 13.41 -1.99
CA ASP A 341 -4.72 14.03 -3.32
C ASP A 341 -5.09 15.52 -3.22
N LEU A 342 -4.61 16.36 -4.15
CA LEU A 342 -5.02 17.75 -4.26
C LEU A 342 -6.34 17.87 -5.05
N CYS A 343 -7.41 17.28 -4.51
CA CYS A 343 -8.73 17.25 -5.14
C CYS A 343 -9.88 17.48 -4.14
N ASP A 344 -11.11 17.47 -4.66
CA ASP A 344 -12.33 17.73 -3.91
C ASP A 344 -12.56 16.73 -2.78
N GLY A 345 -13.18 17.18 -1.69
CA GLY A 345 -13.54 16.39 -0.52
C GLY A 345 -12.40 16.06 0.44
N ARG A 346 -11.14 16.41 0.11
CA ARG A 346 -9.96 16.05 0.91
C ARG A 346 -9.61 17.07 1.99
N TYR A 347 -10.07 18.32 1.85
CA TYR A 347 -9.86 19.31 2.90
C TYR A 347 -10.75 18.96 4.10
N ASP A 348 -10.11 18.75 5.24
CA ASP A 348 -10.80 18.55 6.50
C ASP A 348 -9.90 18.95 7.67
N THR A 349 -10.52 18.99 8.85
CA THR A 349 -9.85 19.19 10.13
C THR A 349 -10.28 18.08 11.11
N PRO A 350 -9.55 17.91 12.24
CA PRO A 350 -9.88 16.91 13.27
C PRO A 350 -11.30 17.01 13.86
N GLU A 351 -12.03 18.13 13.66
CA GLU A 351 -13.45 18.22 14.05
C GLU A 351 -14.39 17.40 13.16
N HIS A 352 -13.97 17.09 11.93
CA HIS A 352 -14.70 16.30 10.95
C HIS A 352 -16.17 16.69 10.82
N ARG A 353 -16.41 17.98 10.58
CA ARG A 353 -17.73 18.62 10.61
C ARG A 353 -18.68 17.96 9.61
N LEU A 354 -19.89 17.59 10.02
CA LEU A 354 -20.88 16.89 9.16
C LEU A 354 -21.80 17.87 8.42
N PHE A 355 -22.28 18.88 9.14
CA PHE A 355 -23.29 19.83 8.68
C PHE A 355 -22.84 21.29 8.84
N ARG A 356 -21.91 21.56 9.75
CA ARG A 356 -21.37 22.92 9.99
C ARG A 356 -20.50 23.40 8.83
N ASP A 357 -20.48 24.71 8.61
CA ASP A 357 -19.62 25.41 7.63
C ASP A 357 -19.75 24.96 6.17
N LYS A 358 -20.89 24.35 5.82
CA LYS A 358 -21.16 23.90 4.45
C LYS A 358 -21.16 25.05 3.44
N ASP A 359 -21.67 26.21 3.83
CA ASP A 359 -21.78 27.40 2.97
C ASP A 359 -20.56 28.34 3.11
N THR A 360 -19.53 27.94 3.87
CA THR A 360 -18.30 28.72 4.08
C THR A 360 -17.05 27.88 3.75
N VAL A 361 -16.56 27.08 4.69
CA VAL A 361 -15.32 26.29 4.56
C VAL A 361 -15.45 25.20 3.50
N TYR A 362 -16.62 24.58 3.38
CA TYR A 362 -16.88 23.51 2.42
C TYR A 362 -17.75 23.97 1.24
N GLN A 363 -17.86 25.29 1.02
CA GLN A 363 -18.56 25.83 -0.14
C GLN A 363 -17.91 25.32 -1.42
N ASP A 364 -18.72 24.80 -2.34
CA ASP A 364 -18.28 24.19 -3.61
C ASP A 364 -17.36 22.96 -3.46
N ASP A 365 -17.28 22.38 -2.27
CA ASP A 365 -16.48 21.19 -1.95
C ASP A 365 -17.25 20.18 -1.09
N TYR A 366 -18.56 20.08 -1.32
CA TYR A 366 -19.39 19.07 -0.68
C TYR A 366 -19.16 17.71 -1.34
N HIS A 367 -18.56 16.79 -0.59
CA HIS A 367 -18.27 15.43 -1.05
C HIS A 367 -19.03 14.39 -0.22
N ASN A 368 -19.83 13.56 -0.89
CA ASN A 368 -20.39 12.33 -0.31
C ASN A 368 -20.88 11.38 -1.42
N PRO A 369 -20.08 10.38 -1.83
CA PRO A 369 -20.44 9.45 -2.89
C PRO A 369 -21.31 8.26 -2.41
N THR A 370 -21.70 8.24 -1.12
CA THR A 370 -22.57 7.18 -0.58
C THR A 370 -24.01 7.31 -1.10
N PHE A 371 -24.47 8.54 -1.27
CA PHE A 371 -25.85 8.83 -1.66
C PHE A 371 -25.95 9.19 -3.14
N CYS A 372 -27.09 8.89 -3.75
CA CYS A 372 -27.38 9.32 -5.12
C CYS A 372 -27.52 10.84 -5.19
N ALA A 373 -27.18 11.42 -6.34
CA ALA A 373 -27.38 12.85 -6.61
C ALA A 373 -28.82 13.29 -6.31
N GLY A 374 -28.99 14.43 -5.64
CA GLY A 374 -30.29 14.95 -5.18
C GLY A 374 -30.72 14.46 -3.79
N THR A 375 -29.94 13.62 -3.12
CA THR A 375 -30.19 13.23 -1.72
C THR A 375 -29.53 14.22 -0.76
N LYS A 376 -30.29 14.75 0.21
CA LYS A 376 -29.74 15.57 1.30
C LYS A 376 -29.14 14.66 2.38
N GLY A 377 -27.82 14.72 2.52
CA GLY A 377 -27.08 14.03 3.57
C GLY A 377 -26.01 14.90 4.22
N PRO A 378 -25.39 14.40 5.31
CA PRO A 378 -24.14 14.97 5.81
C PRO A 378 -23.07 14.92 4.70
N ARG A 379 -22.11 15.84 4.72
CA ARG A 379 -20.89 15.59 3.94
C ARG A 379 -20.20 14.33 4.50
N GLN A 380 -19.33 13.71 3.74
CA GLN A 380 -18.45 12.67 4.25
C GLN A 380 -17.15 13.31 4.74
N PRO A 381 -16.86 13.33 6.05
CA PRO A 381 -15.57 13.76 6.55
C PRO A 381 -14.44 12.87 6.08
N TRP A 382 -13.24 13.43 6.01
CA TRP A 382 -12.07 12.83 5.39
C TRP A 382 -10.91 12.86 6.37
N HIS A 383 -10.66 11.72 7.02
CA HIS A 383 -9.50 11.49 7.87
C HIS A 383 -8.35 10.91 7.06
N ASP A 384 -7.19 11.54 7.09
CA ASP A 384 -6.04 11.09 6.27
C ASP A 384 -4.68 11.47 6.87
N LEU A 385 -3.62 10.88 6.34
CA LEU A 385 -2.24 11.09 6.77
C LEU A 385 -1.37 11.55 5.61
N HIS A 386 -0.48 12.49 5.89
CA HIS A 386 0.48 13.00 4.91
C HIS A 386 1.79 13.37 5.62
N CYS A 387 2.88 13.57 4.86
CA CYS A 387 4.11 14.10 5.42
C CYS A 387 4.82 15.07 4.48
N LYS A 388 5.65 15.92 5.07
CA LYS A 388 6.69 16.69 4.38
C LYS A 388 8.04 16.06 4.70
N ILE A 389 8.89 15.94 3.69
CA ILE A 389 10.22 15.34 3.75
C ILE A 389 11.22 16.35 3.21
N GLU A 390 12.25 16.61 4.01
CA GLU A 390 13.39 17.48 3.67
C GLU A 390 14.69 16.72 3.89
N GLY A 391 15.73 17.06 3.12
CA GLY A 391 17.01 16.36 3.13
C GLY A 391 17.15 15.34 1.99
N PRO A 392 18.13 14.42 2.05
CA PRO A 392 18.48 13.58 0.90
C PRO A 392 17.32 12.70 0.39
N ALA A 393 16.42 12.24 1.26
CA ALA A 393 15.25 11.42 0.87
C ALA A 393 14.26 12.15 -0.06
N ALA A 394 14.21 13.50 -0.04
CA ALA A 394 13.38 14.26 -0.97
C ALA A 394 13.85 14.09 -2.43
N TYR A 395 15.15 13.82 -2.65
CA TYR A 395 15.72 13.58 -3.97
C TYR A 395 15.43 12.17 -4.51
N ASP A 396 15.18 11.20 -3.64
CA ASP A 396 14.69 9.87 -4.04
C ASP A 396 13.25 9.98 -4.58
N ILE A 397 12.42 10.81 -3.94
CA ILE A 397 11.05 11.10 -4.40
C ILE A 397 11.07 11.85 -5.73
N LEU A 398 11.97 12.82 -5.89
CA LEU A 398 12.21 13.48 -7.17
C LEU A 398 12.67 12.47 -8.24
N THR A 399 13.62 11.59 -7.92
CA THR A 399 14.10 10.55 -8.84
C THR A 399 12.93 9.66 -9.30
N ASN A 400 12.04 9.27 -8.39
CA ASN A 400 10.82 8.54 -8.74
C ASN A 400 9.95 9.33 -9.74
N PHE A 401 9.70 10.63 -9.48
CA PHE A 401 8.95 11.49 -10.42
C PHE A 401 9.61 11.52 -11.80
N GLU A 402 10.91 11.76 -11.86
CA GLU A 402 11.64 11.87 -13.12
C GLU A 402 11.65 10.56 -13.92
N GLN A 403 11.83 9.42 -13.26
CA GLN A 403 11.77 8.10 -13.87
C GLN A 403 10.41 7.84 -14.51
N ARG A 404 9.32 8.25 -13.84
CA ARG A 404 7.94 8.15 -14.36
C ARG A 404 7.68 9.16 -15.48
N TRP A 405 8.12 10.40 -15.32
CA TRP A 405 7.99 11.44 -16.34
C TRP A 405 8.63 11.01 -17.67
N ARG A 406 9.89 10.55 -17.62
CA ARG A 406 10.62 10.04 -18.80
C ARG A 406 9.93 8.83 -19.47
N LYS A 407 9.14 8.07 -18.72
CA LYS A 407 8.34 6.97 -19.27
C LYS A 407 7.08 7.49 -19.96
N ALA A 408 6.36 8.40 -19.31
CA ALA A 408 5.13 8.99 -19.81
C ALA A 408 5.34 9.82 -21.08
N THR A 409 6.44 10.59 -21.18
CA THR A 409 6.70 11.48 -22.32
C THR A 409 7.34 10.81 -23.53
N ARG A 410 7.73 9.52 -23.45
CA ARG A 410 8.47 8.81 -24.51
C ARG A 410 7.85 8.91 -25.90
N TRP A 411 6.53 8.79 -26.00
CA TRP A 411 5.81 8.82 -27.28
C TRP A 411 5.56 10.26 -27.78
N SER A 412 5.40 11.22 -26.86
CA SER A 412 5.34 12.65 -27.17
C SER A 412 6.67 13.11 -27.80
N GLU A 413 7.80 12.71 -27.23
CA GLU A 413 9.14 13.00 -27.77
C GLU A 413 9.37 12.41 -29.17
N LEU A 414 8.95 11.16 -29.39
CA LEU A 414 9.08 10.50 -30.70
C LEU A 414 8.17 11.16 -31.75
N GLY A 415 6.92 11.46 -31.39
CA GLY A 415 5.96 12.16 -32.25
C GLY A 415 6.38 13.59 -32.59
N ARG A 416 7.01 14.31 -31.66
CA ARG A 416 7.54 15.66 -31.88
C ARG A 416 8.83 15.68 -32.71
N LYS A 417 9.70 14.67 -32.56
CA LYS A 417 10.85 14.45 -33.47
C LYS A 417 10.43 14.27 -34.92
N LEU A 418 9.30 13.61 -35.16
CA LEU A 418 8.72 13.43 -36.49
C LEU A 418 8.01 14.69 -37.04
N LYS A 419 7.54 15.61 -36.17
CA LYS A 419 6.71 16.76 -36.57
C LYS A 419 7.42 18.13 -36.62
N ARG A 420 8.73 18.25 -36.33
CA ARG A 420 9.49 19.54 -36.33
C ARG A 420 8.70 20.72 -35.69
N VAL A 421 8.14 20.52 -34.50
CA VAL A 421 7.37 21.56 -33.78
C VAL A 421 8.32 22.37 -32.89
N SER A 422 8.10 23.69 -32.76
CA SER A 422 8.95 24.66 -32.03
C SER A 422 8.94 24.54 -30.50
N HIS A 423 8.02 23.77 -29.91
CA HIS A 423 7.84 23.64 -28.45
C HIS A 423 8.61 22.45 -27.85
N TRP A 424 9.91 22.33 -28.15
CA TRP A 424 10.73 21.20 -27.67
C TRP A 424 10.96 21.19 -26.14
N ASN A 425 10.87 22.36 -25.48
CA ASN A 425 11.31 22.56 -24.09
C ASN A 425 10.17 22.55 -23.04
N ASP A 426 8.91 22.39 -23.44
CA ASP A 426 7.79 22.53 -22.50
C ASP A 426 7.65 21.34 -21.53
N ASP A 427 8.10 20.15 -21.95
CA ASP A 427 8.04 18.91 -21.15
C ASP A 427 9.42 18.48 -20.61
N SER A 428 10.44 19.34 -20.69
CA SER A 428 11.78 18.98 -20.21
C SER A 428 11.88 19.11 -18.68
N LEU A 429 12.42 18.07 -18.04
CA LEU A 429 12.82 18.13 -16.63
C LEU A 429 13.94 19.17 -16.43
N ILE A 430 13.90 19.89 -15.31
CA ILE A 430 15.02 20.70 -14.85
C ILE A 430 16.22 19.79 -14.55
N LYS A 431 17.40 20.23 -14.97
CA LYS A 431 18.68 19.60 -14.65
C LYS A 431 19.27 20.31 -13.45
N LEU A 432 18.99 19.80 -12.25
CA LEU A 432 19.40 20.43 -10.99
C LEU A 432 20.90 20.63 -10.90
N GLU A 433 21.68 19.69 -11.44
CA GLU A 433 23.14 19.72 -11.48
C GLU A 433 23.72 20.92 -12.27
N ARG A 434 22.89 21.62 -13.04
CA ARG A 434 23.28 22.83 -13.79
C ARG A 434 22.97 24.13 -13.06
N ILE A 435 22.30 24.07 -11.91
CA ILE A 435 21.89 25.24 -11.13
C ILE A 435 22.69 25.23 -9.83
N SER A 436 23.79 25.98 -9.80
CA SER A 436 24.80 25.91 -8.73
C SER A 436 24.29 26.31 -7.33
N TRP A 437 23.13 26.96 -7.25
CA TRP A 437 22.50 27.37 -5.99
C TRP A 437 21.32 26.46 -5.58
N ILE A 438 21.06 25.36 -6.29
CA ILE A 438 20.20 24.28 -5.80
C ILE A 438 21.11 23.14 -5.37
N LEU A 439 21.06 22.81 -4.08
CA LEU A 439 21.81 21.68 -3.53
C LEU A 439 21.42 20.41 -4.30
N SER A 440 22.40 19.65 -4.75
CA SER A 440 22.20 18.48 -5.59
C SER A 440 23.09 17.34 -5.11
N PRO A 441 22.65 16.08 -5.16
CA PRO A 441 23.50 14.96 -4.78
C PRO A 441 24.77 14.91 -5.62
N SER A 442 25.92 14.75 -4.98
CA SER A 442 27.20 14.57 -5.64
C SER A 442 27.24 13.26 -6.41
N GLU A 443 27.76 13.28 -7.65
CA GLU A 443 28.00 12.06 -8.43
C GLU A 443 28.99 11.10 -7.73
N SER A 444 29.81 11.61 -6.82
CA SER A 444 30.80 10.83 -6.06
C SER A 444 30.26 10.19 -4.79
N ILE A 445 29.10 10.65 -4.28
CA ILE A 445 28.48 10.16 -3.04
C ILE A 445 27.09 9.60 -3.36
N LEU A 446 27.02 8.29 -3.58
CA LEU A 446 25.80 7.65 -4.09
C LEU A 446 24.71 7.41 -3.03
N THR A 447 25.09 7.30 -1.76
CA THR A 447 24.21 6.75 -0.71
C THR A 447 23.73 7.76 0.32
N ASP A 448 24.52 8.78 0.65
CA ASP A 448 24.09 9.80 1.62
C ASP A 448 25.02 11.02 1.58
N ASP A 449 24.61 12.07 0.86
CA ASP A 449 25.42 13.27 0.70
C ASP A 449 25.18 14.24 1.86
N PRO A 450 26.18 14.50 2.73
CA PRO A 450 26.04 15.40 3.87
C PRO A 450 25.75 16.86 3.48
N GLU A 451 26.03 17.26 2.23
CA GLU A 451 25.68 18.59 1.73
C GLU A 451 24.16 18.81 1.68
N LEU A 452 23.40 17.72 1.55
CA LEU A 452 21.94 17.74 1.52
C LEU A 452 21.31 17.65 2.93
N TRP A 453 22.11 17.45 3.97
CA TRP A 453 21.60 17.32 5.33
C TRP A 453 20.96 18.62 5.82
N VAL A 454 19.75 18.49 6.35
CA VAL A 454 19.01 19.59 6.99
C VAL A 454 19.15 19.57 8.51
N SER A 455 19.64 18.46 9.06
CA SER A 455 19.97 18.27 10.46
C SER A 455 21.25 17.44 10.58
N LYS A 456 22.06 17.69 11.62
CA LYS A 456 23.30 16.93 11.85
C LYS A 456 22.99 15.63 12.57
N GLU A 457 23.88 14.64 12.46
CA GLU A 457 23.65 13.34 13.09
C GLU A 457 23.51 13.42 14.62
N GLU A 458 24.14 14.38 15.27
CA GLU A 458 24.07 14.60 16.73
C GLU A 458 22.82 15.38 17.19
N ASP A 459 22.07 15.98 16.26
CA ASP A 459 20.87 16.75 16.58
C ASP A 459 19.70 15.79 16.91
N PRO A 460 19.07 15.89 18.10
CA PRO A 460 17.91 15.07 18.46
C PRO A 460 16.74 15.17 17.46
N LYS A 461 16.65 16.28 16.72
CA LYS A 461 15.61 16.49 15.70
C LYS A 461 15.89 15.76 14.38
N ASN A 462 17.06 15.17 14.22
CA ASN A 462 17.45 14.43 13.02
C ASN A 462 16.48 13.27 12.73
N TRP A 463 16.24 13.01 11.45
CA TRP A 463 15.48 11.88 10.96
C TRP A 463 16.28 11.04 10.00
N HIS A 464 16.14 9.73 10.15
CA HIS A 464 16.54 8.77 9.12
C HIS A 464 15.29 8.38 8.33
N VAL A 465 15.34 8.53 7.01
CA VAL A 465 14.18 8.39 6.12
C VAL A 465 14.54 7.46 4.97
N GLN A 466 13.65 6.51 4.68
CA GLN A 466 13.79 5.59 3.56
C GLN A 466 12.54 5.62 2.68
N VAL A 467 12.73 5.75 1.37
CA VAL A 467 11.62 5.80 0.40
C VAL A 467 11.33 4.40 -0.14
N PHE A 468 10.06 4.03 -0.19
CA PHE A 468 9.58 2.75 -0.67
C PHE A 468 8.53 2.93 -1.77
N ARG A 469 8.44 1.96 -2.68
CA ARG A 469 7.47 1.98 -3.78
C ARG A 469 6.84 0.62 -4.03
N SER A 470 5.67 0.69 -4.66
CA SER A 470 5.12 -0.39 -5.47
C SER A 470 5.07 0.12 -6.90
N ILE A 471 5.96 -0.34 -7.77
CA ILE A 471 6.03 0.12 -9.16
C ILE A 471 6.76 -0.90 -10.04
N ASP A 472 6.43 -0.94 -11.33
CA ASP A 472 7.10 -1.82 -12.30
C ASP A 472 7.73 -1.06 -13.48
N SER A 473 8.53 -1.78 -14.26
CA SER A 473 9.19 -1.28 -15.48
C SER A 473 8.20 -0.86 -16.58
N GLY A 474 6.92 -1.18 -16.45
CA GLY A 474 5.83 -0.68 -17.27
C GLY A 474 5.48 0.79 -16.97
N SER A 475 5.74 1.25 -15.75
CA SER A 475 5.34 2.57 -15.25
C SER A 475 6.49 3.58 -15.12
N LEU A 476 7.74 3.13 -15.28
CA LEU A 476 8.91 4.01 -15.23
C LEU A 476 9.99 3.68 -16.27
N LYS A 477 10.97 4.57 -16.39
CA LYS A 477 12.21 4.38 -17.16
C LYS A 477 13.39 4.44 -16.19
N GLY A 478 14.30 3.46 -16.26
CA GLY A 478 15.51 3.42 -15.43
C GLY A 478 15.82 2.05 -14.84
N PHE A 479 14.81 1.17 -14.71
CA PHE A 479 15.07 -0.20 -14.27
C PHE A 479 15.95 -0.96 -15.27
N PRO A 480 16.90 -1.76 -14.76
CA PRO A 480 17.74 -2.60 -15.59
C PRO A 480 16.90 -3.66 -16.30
N LYS A 481 17.45 -4.19 -17.40
CA LYS A 481 16.81 -5.29 -18.15
C LYS A 481 17.40 -6.65 -17.80
N ASP A 482 18.65 -6.66 -17.34
CA ASP A 482 19.32 -7.85 -16.88
C ASP A 482 18.82 -8.22 -15.48
N VAL A 483 18.60 -9.52 -15.25
CA VAL A 483 18.00 -10.02 -14.00
C VAL A 483 18.96 -9.88 -12.83
N PHE A 484 20.26 -10.11 -13.04
CA PHE A 484 21.26 -10.01 -11.98
C PHE A 484 21.51 -8.55 -11.60
N GLU A 485 21.49 -7.63 -12.57
CA GLU A 485 21.53 -6.20 -12.29
C GLU A 485 20.27 -5.74 -11.53
N ALA A 486 19.07 -6.21 -11.91
CA ALA A 486 17.83 -5.93 -11.20
C ALA A 486 17.87 -6.43 -9.75
N GLU A 487 18.33 -7.66 -9.55
CA GLU A 487 18.48 -8.28 -8.24
C GLU A 487 19.49 -7.52 -7.37
N SER A 488 20.61 -7.07 -7.94
CA SER A 488 21.61 -6.23 -7.24
C SER A 488 21.04 -4.89 -6.75
N GLN A 489 19.91 -4.45 -7.33
CA GLN A 489 19.16 -3.26 -6.94
C GLN A 489 17.90 -3.60 -6.12
N ASN A 490 17.82 -4.84 -5.60
CA ASN A 490 16.72 -5.37 -4.79
C ASN A 490 15.35 -5.37 -5.51
N LEU A 491 15.36 -5.52 -6.84
CA LEU A 491 14.16 -5.59 -7.66
C LEU A 491 13.81 -7.04 -8.00
N VAL A 492 12.51 -7.31 -8.15
CA VAL A 492 12.00 -8.64 -8.50
C VAL A 492 11.66 -8.71 -9.98
N CYS A 493 12.17 -9.73 -10.68
CA CYS A 493 11.79 -9.99 -12.06
C CYS A 493 10.62 -10.97 -12.12
N ALA A 494 9.49 -10.58 -12.73
CA ALA A 494 8.37 -11.49 -12.96
C ALA A 494 7.60 -11.11 -14.23
N LYS A 495 7.15 -12.10 -15.02
CA LYS A 495 6.34 -11.90 -16.24
C LYS A 495 6.94 -10.85 -17.22
N ASN A 496 8.27 -10.83 -17.38
CA ASN A 496 9.01 -9.86 -18.20
C ASN A 496 8.94 -8.40 -17.70
N LEU A 497 8.50 -8.19 -16.46
CA LEU A 497 8.55 -6.92 -15.75
C LEU A 497 9.61 -6.98 -14.65
N VAL A 498 10.23 -5.84 -14.40
CA VAL A 498 11.05 -5.61 -13.21
C VAL A 498 10.18 -4.82 -12.24
N ILE A 499 10.05 -5.33 -11.02
CA ILE A 499 9.06 -4.90 -10.04
C ILE A 499 9.78 -4.49 -8.76
N ASP A 500 9.50 -3.28 -8.31
CA ASP A 500 9.79 -2.80 -6.97
C ASP A 500 8.54 -3.05 -6.09
N LYS A 501 8.71 -3.84 -5.04
CA LYS A 501 7.68 -4.17 -4.04
C LYS A 501 8.13 -3.78 -2.64
N SER A 502 9.03 -2.80 -2.54
CA SER A 502 9.69 -2.39 -1.31
C SER A 502 8.72 -1.90 -0.24
N ILE A 503 7.53 -1.40 -0.59
CA ILE A 503 6.48 -1.07 0.41
C ILE A 503 6.08 -2.31 1.21
N GLN A 504 5.73 -3.41 0.54
CA GLN A 504 5.36 -4.64 1.24
C GLN A 504 6.53 -5.16 2.08
N THR A 505 7.75 -5.11 1.54
CA THR A 505 8.97 -5.49 2.29
C THR A 505 9.13 -4.66 3.56
N ALA A 506 8.92 -3.34 3.48
CA ALA A 506 9.05 -2.43 4.61
C ALA A 506 7.98 -2.68 5.68
N TYR A 507 6.72 -2.90 5.29
CA TYR A 507 5.67 -3.29 6.24
C TYR A 507 6.00 -4.61 6.94
N ILE A 508 6.42 -5.64 6.20
CA ILE A 508 6.83 -6.94 6.79
C ILE A 508 7.99 -6.74 7.77
N HIS A 509 9.00 -5.96 7.38
CA HIS A 509 10.17 -5.66 8.21
C HIS A 509 9.77 -4.96 9.51
N ALA A 510 8.98 -3.88 9.42
CA ALA A 510 8.50 -3.13 10.57
C ALA A 510 7.66 -4.00 11.53
N ILE A 511 6.74 -4.82 10.99
CA ILE A 511 5.93 -5.76 11.80
C ILE A 511 6.82 -6.79 12.50
N ARG A 512 7.76 -7.40 11.77
CA ARG A 512 8.69 -8.40 12.33
C ARG A 512 9.60 -7.78 13.39
N SER A 513 9.98 -6.52 13.21
CA SER A 513 10.77 -5.76 14.18
C SER A 513 9.96 -5.43 15.43
N ALA A 514 8.66 -5.16 15.37
CA ALA A 514 7.82 -4.70 16.50
C ALA A 514 7.96 -5.50 17.80
N GLN A 515 8.00 -4.78 18.94
CA GLN A 515 8.24 -5.32 20.27
C GLN A 515 7.11 -5.04 21.28
N HIS A 516 6.44 -3.89 21.19
CA HIS A 516 5.47 -3.41 22.19
C HIS A 516 4.07 -3.29 21.58
N PHE A 517 3.90 -2.52 20.51
CA PHE A 517 2.60 -2.37 19.87
C PHE A 517 2.71 -1.91 18.42
N ILE A 518 1.61 -2.07 17.69
CA ILE A 518 1.43 -1.55 16.34
C ILE A 518 0.11 -0.79 16.28
N TYR A 519 0.13 0.42 15.71
CA TYR A 519 -1.06 1.22 15.41
C TYR A 519 -1.14 1.44 13.91
N ILE A 520 -2.25 1.04 13.28
CA ILE A 520 -2.47 1.13 11.83
C ILE A 520 -3.73 1.94 11.57
N GLU A 521 -3.65 2.87 10.62
CA GLU A 521 -4.80 3.48 10.01
C GLU A 521 -4.74 3.22 8.50
N ASN A 522 -5.77 2.56 7.96
CA ASN A 522 -5.77 2.19 6.55
C ASN A 522 -7.17 2.19 5.92
N GLN A 523 -7.28 2.67 4.68
CA GLN A 523 -8.54 2.61 3.92
C GLN A 523 -9.01 1.17 3.66
N TYR A 524 -8.08 0.23 3.46
CA TYR A 524 -8.40 -1.18 3.24
C TYR A 524 -7.56 -2.06 4.15
N PHE A 525 -8.14 -3.19 4.55
CA PHE A 525 -7.43 -4.21 5.31
C PHE A 525 -7.80 -5.61 4.80
N VAL A 526 -7.16 -6.00 3.69
CA VAL A 526 -7.41 -7.23 2.94
C VAL A 526 -6.09 -7.89 2.58
N GLY A 527 -5.94 -9.18 2.90
CA GLY A 527 -4.73 -9.89 2.50
C GLY A 527 -4.57 -11.27 3.11
N SER A 528 -3.48 -11.92 2.73
CA SER A 528 -3.12 -13.27 3.12
C SER A 528 -4.21 -14.30 2.76
N SER A 529 -4.79 -14.19 1.56
CA SER A 529 -5.93 -15.02 1.15
C SER A 529 -5.66 -16.50 1.23
N PHE A 530 -4.42 -16.94 0.99
CA PHE A 530 -3.98 -18.33 1.13
C PHE A 530 -4.32 -18.96 2.50
N ALA A 531 -4.53 -18.15 3.54
CA ALA A 531 -4.89 -18.60 4.88
C ALA A 531 -6.34 -18.32 5.28
N TRP A 532 -7.15 -17.68 4.42
CA TRP A 532 -8.56 -17.44 4.70
C TRP A 532 -9.34 -18.74 4.93
N PRO A 533 -10.42 -18.70 5.75
CA PRO A 533 -11.23 -19.90 5.99
C PRO A 533 -11.94 -20.39 4.72
N ALA A 534 -12.23 -19.50 3.76
CA ALA A 534 -12.73 -19.80 2.43
C ALA A 534 -12.04 -18.92 1.37
N TYR A 535 -12.17 -19.27 0.08
CA TYR A 535 -11.63 -18.49 -1.05
C TYR A 535 -10.12 -18.26 -1.01
N LYS A 536 -9.36 -19.32 -0.72
CA LYS A 536 -7.89 -19.22 -0.54
C LYS A 536 -7.15 -18.76 -1.79
N ASP A 537 -7.71 -19.04 -2.95
CA ASP A 537 -7.13 -18.75 -4.27
C ASP A 537 -7.56 -17.37 -4.83
N ALA A 538 -8.13 -16.48 -4.00
CA ALA A 538 -8.53 -15.13 -4.43
C ALA A 538 -7.35 -14.24 -4.89
N GLY A 539 -6.12 -14.65 -4.59
CA GLY A 539 -4.90 -14.00 -5.05
C GLY A 539 -4.56 -12.70 -4.31
N ALA A 540 -5.08 -12.51 -3.09
CA ALA A 540 -4.68 -11.44 -2.18
C ALA A 540 -3.50 -11.90 -1.31
N ASP A 541 -2.39 -12.22 -1.96
CA ASP A 541 -1.25 -12.94 -1.37
C ASP A 541 -0.32 -12.07 -0.51
N ASN A 542 -0.62 -10.79 -0.31
CA ASN A 542 0.18 -9.93 0.57
C ASN A 542 0.22 -10.47 2.00
N LEU A 543 1.37 -10.30 2.67
CA LEU A 543 1.64 -10.98 3.95
C LEU A 543 1.23 -10.17 5.18
N ILE A 544 0.74 -8.94 5.01
CA ILE A 544 0.61 -7.97 6.12
C ILE A 544 -0.33 -8.50 7.22
N PRO A 545 -1.56 -8.98 6.92
CA PRO A 545 -2.45 -9.51 7.97
C PRO A 545 -1.88 -10.73 8.69
N MET A 546 -1.24 -11.65 7.97
CA MET A 546 -0.67 -12.86 8.58
C MET A 546 0.59 -12.56 9.41
N GLU A 547 1.45 -11.65 8.97
CA GLU A 547 2.62 -11.21 9.77
C GLU A 547 2.19 -10.58 11.10
N LEU A 548 1.12 -9.78 11.11
CA LEU A 548 0.54 -9.23 12.34
C LEU A 548 0.02 -10.33 13.28
N ALA A 549 -0.76 -11.27 12.74
CA ALA A 549 -1.28 -12.38 13.52
C ALA A 549 -0.17 -13.27 14.10
N LEU A 550 0.85 -13.59 13.30
CA LEU A 550 2.00 -14.39 13.74
C LEU A 550 2.90 -13.63 14.72
N LYS A 551 3.03 -12.30 14.59
CA LYS A 551 3.71 -11.47 15.59
C LYS A 551 2.98 -11.54 16.93
N ILE A 552 1.67 -11.38 16.97
CA ILE A 552 0.87 -11.55 18.20
C ILE A 552 1.07 -12.95 18.79
N VAL A 553 0.94 -14.00 17.96
CA VAL A 553 1.16 -15.40 18.37
C VAL A 553 2.53 -15.59 19.00
N SER A 554 3.58 -15.01 18.41
CA SER A 554 4.93 -15.12 18.99
C SER A 554 5.04 -14.45 20.36
N LYS A 555 4.37 -13.31 20.56
CA LYS A 555 4.37 -12.59 21.84
C LYS A 555 3.56 -13.32 22.90
N ILE A 556 2.45 -13.95 22.50
CA ILE A 556 1.68 -14.86 23.36
C ILE A 556 2.56 -16.03 23.82
N ARG A 557 3.28 -16.70 22.90
CA ARG A 557 4.20 -17.80 23.23
C ARG A 557 5.30 -17.38 24.18
N SER A 558 5.87 -16.20 23.96
CA SER A 558 6.90 -15.61 24.83
C SER A 558 6.36 -15.02 26.13
N LYS A 559 5.04 -14.98 26.33
CA LYS A 559 4.36 -14.31 27.46
C LYS A 559 4.75 -12.83 27.60
N GLU A 560 5.03 -12.18 26.47
CA GLU A 560 5.34 -10.76 26.38
C GLU A 560 4.07 -9.99 26.02
N ARG A 561 3.88 -8.81 26.62
CA ARG A 561 2.73 -7.98 26.29
C ARG A 561 2.91 -7.38 24.90
N PHE A 562 1.87 -7.46 24.08
CA PHE A 562 1.84 -6.88 22.75
C PHE A 562 0.41 -6.60 22.30
N THR A 563 0.20 -5.52 21.56
CA THR A 563 -1.12 -5.17 21.03
C THR A 563 -1.03 -4.59 19.61
N VAL A 564 -2.03 -4.89 18.79
CA VAL A 564 -2.26 -4.27 17.49
C VAL A 564 -3.62 -3.56 17.49
N TYR A 565 -3.60 -2.29 17.09
CA TYR A 565 -4.76 -1.43 16.92
C TYR A 565 -4.90 -1.10 15.43
N ILE A 566 -6.10 -1.28 14.87
CA ILE A 566 -6.36 -1.07 13.45
C ILE A 566 -7.60 -0.19 13.29
N VAL A 567 -7.45 0.98 12.68
CA VAL A 567 -8.54 1.88 12.33
C VAL A 567 -8.76 1.82 10.81
N ILE A 568 -9.98 1.48 10.41
CA ILE A 568 -10.41 1.32 9.02
C ILE A 568 -11.72 2.09 8.82
N PRO A 569 -12.11 2.45 7.57
CA PRO A 569 -13.39 3.09 7.37
C PRO A 569 -14.53 2.12 7.73
N MET A 570 -15.68 2.67 8.14
CA MET A 570 -16.84 1.83 8.48
C MET A 570 -17.24 0.96 7.27
N TRP A 571 -17.20 1.54 6.07
CA TRP A 571 -17.20 0.84 4.79
C TRP A 571 -16.29 1.57 3.78
N PRO A 572 -15.75 0.88 2.76
CA PRO A 572 -15.09 1.51 1.62
C PRO A 572 -15.98 2.55 0.93
N GLU A 573 -15.40 3.68 0.49
CA GLU A 573 -16.14 4.77 -0.14
C GLU A 573 -17.01 4.33 -1.33
N GLY A 574 -18.20 4.92 -1.40
CA GLY A 574 -19.26 4.58 -2.35
C GLY A 574 -20.50 4.05 -1.64
N ASN A 575 -21.48 3.60 -2.43
CA ASN A 575 -22.70 3.03 -1.89
C ASN A 575 -22.42 1.66 -1.24
N PRO A 576 -22.66 1.49 0.08
CA PRO A 576 -22.35 0.26 0.81
C PRO A 576 -23.16 -0.95 0.35
N THR A 577 -24.27 -0.76 -0.36
CA THR A 577 -25.07 -1.85 -0.95
C THR A 577 -24.55 -2.32 -2.31
N SER A 578 -23.60 -1.61 -2.91
CA SER A 578 -23.03 -1.97 -4.21
C SER A 578 -22.23 -3.27 -4.17
N ALA A 579 -22.18 -3.98 -5.30
CA ALA A 579 -21.48 -5.26 -5.41
C ALA A 579 -19.98 -5.14 -5.07
N SER A 580 -19.32 -4.05 -5.50
CA SER A 580 -17.91 -3.81 -5.22
C SER A 580 -17.64 -3.61 -3.74
N VAL A 581 -18.39 -2.73 -3.07
CA VAL A 581 -18.22 -2.47 -1.63
C VAL A 581 -18.54 -3.71 -0.81
N GLN A 582 -19.63 -4.41 -1.13
CA GLN A 582 -20.00 -5.66 -0.44
C GLN A 582 -18.95 -6.76 -0.60
N GLU A 583 -18.30 -6.86 -1.75
CA GLU A 583 -17.25 -7.85 -1.96
C GLU A 583 -15.96 -7.51 -1.23
N ILE A 584 -15.56 -6.23 -1.20
CA ILE A 584 -14.40 -5.78 -0.42
C ILE A 584 -14.63 -6.05 1.08
N LEU A 585 -15.81 -5.74 1.61
CA LEU A 585 -16.18 -6.04 2.99
C LEU A 585 -16.15 -7.54 3.28
N PHE A 586 -16.52 -8.37 2.29
CA PHE A 586 -16.43 -9.81 2.41
C PHE A 586 -14.97 -10.27 2.56
N TRP A 587 -14.04 -9.74 1.75
CA TRP A 587 -12.62 -10.04 1.87
C TRP A 587 -11.99 -9.54 3.17
N GLN A 588 -12.41 -8.37 3.64
CA GLN A 588 -12.02 -7.86 4.95
C GLN A 588 -12.48 -8.80 6.07
N ALA A 589 -13.73 -9.27 6.02
CA ALA A 589 -14.25 -10.24 6.99
C ALA A 589 -13.47 -11.57 6.97
N GLN A 590 -13.10 -12.09 5.79
CA GLN A 590 -12.24 -13.28 5.68
C GLN A 590 -10.86 -13.06 6.30
N THR A 591 -10.28 -11.88 6.06
CA THR A 591 -8.97 -11.47 6.60
C THR A 591 -9.01 -11.37 8.12
N MET A 592 -9.99 -10.65 8.69
CA MET A 592 -10.18 -10.55 10.13
C MET A 592 -10.41 -11.94 10.75
N GLN A 593 -11.25 -12.77 10.14
CA GLN A 593 -11.59 -14.10 10.65
C GLN A 593 -10.35 -15.00 10.70
N MET A 594 -9.49 -14.94 9.69
CA MET A 594 -8.21 -15.63 9.68
C MET A 594 -7.31 -15.16 10.84
N MET A 595 -7.15 -13.85 11.05
CA MET A 595 -6.29 -13.33 12.12
C MET A 595 -6.75 -13.79 13.50
N TYR A 596 -8.05 -13.63 13.78
CA TYR A 596 -8.61 -14.03 15.08
C TYR A 596 -8.60 -15.55 15.28
N ASP A 597 -8.81 -16.36 14.24
CA ASP A 597 -8.68 -17.83 14.34
C ASP A 597 -7.24 -18.25 14.68
N VAL A 598 -6.23 -17.57 14.12
CA VAL A 598 -4.81 -17.83 14.41
C VAL A 598 -4.48 -17.48 15.87
N ILE A 599 -4.92 -16.31 16.35
CA ILE A 599 -4.67 -15.84 17.72
C ILE A 599 -5.41 -16.72 18.75
N ALA A 600 -6.72 -16.96 18.54
CA ALA A 600 -7.53 -17.74 19.47
C ALA A 600 -7.05 -19.19 19.59
N ARG A 601 -6.56 -19.78 18.50
CA ARG A 601 -5.94 -21.11 18.54
C ARG A 601 -4.70 -21.11 19.42
N GLU A 602 -3.85 -20.10 19.32
CA GLU A 602 -2.64 -20.02 20.13
C GLU A 602 -2.96 -19.81 21.61
N LEU A 603 -3.91 -18.93 21.95
CA LEU A 603 -4.37 -18.73 23.33
C LEU A 603 -4.86 -20.05 23.94
N LYS A 604 -5.61 -20.84 23.18
CA LYS A 604 -6.07 -22.17 23.59
C LYS A 604 -4.91 -23.16 23.79
N VAL A 605 -3.93 -23.17 22.89
CA VAL A 605 -2.74 -24.05 22.98
C VAL A 605 -1.89 -23.70 24.20
N MET A 606 -1.77 -22.42 24.51
CA MET A 606 -1.03 -21.90 25.66
C MET A 606 -1.82 -21.93 26.97
N GLU A 607 -3.07 -22.39 26.94
CA GLU A 607 -3.99 -22.46 28.08
C GLU A 607 -4.16 -21.11 28.81
N LEU A 608 -4.20 -20.02 28.03
CA LEU A 608 -4.41 -18.66 28.55
C LEU A 608 -5.88 -18.27 28.48
N ASP A 609 -6.45 -17.87 29.61
CA ASP A 609 -7.82 -17.34 29.71
C ASP A 609 -7.87 -15.84 29.35
N HIS A 610 -7.34 -15.50 28.18
CA HIS A 610 -7.36 -14.14 27.62
C HIS A 610 -8.31 -14.09 26.43
N HIS A 611 -8.84 -12.90 26.13
CA HIS A 611 -9.66 -12.69 24.95
C HIS A 611 -8.77 -12.31 23.75
N PRO A 612 -9.07 -12.74 22.49
CA PRO A 612 -8.29 -12.29 21.33
C PRO A 612 -8.23 -10.76 21.16
N GLN A 613 -9.25 -10.04 21.62
CA GLN A 613 -9.28 -8.57 21.63
C GLN A 613 -8.39 -7.92 22.70
N ASP A 614 -7.79 -8.71 23.60
CA ASP A 614 -6.70 -8.18 24.43
C ASP A 614 -5.46 -7.88 23.56
N TYR A 615 -5.34 -8.47 22.36
CA TYR A 615 -4.18 -8.36 21.48
C TYR A 615 -4.45 -7.71 20.13
N LEU A 616 -5.64 -7.87 19.55
CA LEU A 616 -5.99 -7.34 18.22
C LEU A 616 -7.34 -6.65 18.24
N ASN A 617 -7.38 -5.37 17.87
CA ASN A 617 -8.59 -4.57 17.87
C ASN A 617 -8.80 -3.82 16.56
N PHE A 618 -10.02 -3.87 16.04
CA PHE A 618 -10.48 -3.13 14.87
C PHE A 618 -11.48 -2.06 15.29
N TYR A 619 -11.29 -0.86 14.75
CA TYR A 619 -12.11 0.32 14.97
C TYR A 619 -12.44 0.99 13.64
N CYS A 620 -13.45 1.86 13.67
CA CYS A 620 -13.72 2.83 12.62
C CYS A 620 -13.99 4.19 13.23
N LEU A 621 -14.11 5.23 12.40
CA LEU A 621 -14.39 6.58 12.86
C LEU A 621 -15.81 7.02 12.47
N GLY A 622 -16.42 7.83 13.32
CA GLY A 622 -17.72 8.44 13.05
C GLY A 622 -17.95 9.71 13.85
N ASN A 623 -18.86 10.53 13.36
CA ASN A 623 -19.24 11.77 14.03
C ASN A 623 -20.75 11.87 14.21
N ARG A 624 -21.16 12.71 15.16
CA ARG A 624 -22.57 13.03 15.43
C ARG A 624 -22.72 14.47 15.91
N GLU A 625 -23.41 15.31 15.15
CA GLU A 625 -23.49 16.75 15.42
C GLU A 625 -24.88 17.17 15.95
N PRO A 626 -24.95 18.18 16.85
CA PRO A 626 -26.22 18.76 17.27
C PRO A 626 -26.85 19.58 16.13
N PHE A 627 -28.16 19.83 16.18
CA PHE A 627 -28.75 20.85 15.31
C PHE A 627 -28.18 22.23 15.68
N SER A 628 -27.62 22.96 14.72
CA SER A 628 -27.33 24.38 14.92
C SER A 628 -28.66 25.15 15.06
N ARG A 629 -28.76 26.01 16.08
CA ARG A 629 -29.88 26.95 16.21
C ARG A 629 -29.67 28.12 15.21
N PHE A 630 -30.45 28.11 14.11
CA PHE A 630 -30.92 29.24 13.25
C PHE A 630 -30.26 29.55 11.88
N PRO A 631 -31.02 30.17 10.93
CA PRO A 631 -32.45 30.52 10.99
C PRO A 631 -33.37 29.58 10.19
N SER A 632 -34.66 29.74 10.51
CA SER A 632 -35.86 29.25 9.83
C SER A 632 -35.71 28.99 8.34
N PRO A 633 -36.49 28.06 7.74
CA PRO A 633 -36.51 27.86 6.30
C PRO A 633 -36.85 29.21 5.65
N SER A 634 -35.85 29.88 5.08
CA SER A 634 -36.09 30.92 4.10
C SER A 634 -36.81 30.22 2.97
N SER A 635 -38.12 30.46 2.93
CA SER A 635 -39.10 30.39 1.84
C SER A 635 -38.59 30.14 0.41
N SER A 636 -37.78 29.11 0.19
CA SER A 636 -37.81 28.35 -1.05
C SER A 636 -38.80 27.22 -0.80
N SER A 637 -39.90 27.27 -1.54
CA SER A 637 -40.79 26.14 -1.78
C SER A 637 -40.02 24.82 -1.89
N PRO A 638 -40.59 23.67 -1.48
CA PRO A 638 -39.96 22.37 -1.74
C PRO A 638 -39.86 22.21 -3.25
N ASP A 639 -38.70 22.55 -3.81
CA ASP A 639 -38.47 22.44 -5.24
C ASP A 639 -38.21 20.95 -5.52
N ASN A 640 -39.23 20.32 -6.09
CA ASN A 640 -39.20 19.11 -6.91
C ASN A 640 -38.26 17.95 -6.47
N GLY A 641 -38.69 17.13 -5.51
CA GLY A 641 -38.28 15.71 -5.45
C GLY A 641 -36.99 15.35 -4.66
N GLU A 642 -36.39 16.26 -3.90
CA GLU A 642 -35.20 15.96 -3.09
C GLU A 642 -35.51 15.06 -1.87
N THR A 643 -34.78 13.95 -1.71
CA THR A 643 -34.98 12.97 -0.62
C THR A 643 -34.02 13.26 0.54
N ILE A 644 -34.50 13.24 1.80
CA ILE A 644 -33.66 13.39 3.00
C ILE A 644 -33.16 12.01 3.45
N SER A 645 -31.84 11.86 3.61
CA SER A 645 -31.23 10.61 4.09
C SER A 645 -31.54 10.35 5.58
N ALA A 646 -31.55 9.08 5.98
CA ALA A 646 -31.64 8.71 7.39
C ALA A 646 -30.45 9.26 8.20
N SER A 647 -29.26 9.32 7.62
CA SER A 647 -28.06 9.91 8.25
C SER A 647 -28.25 11.39 8.58
N GLN A 648 -28.94 12.16 7.72
CA GLN A 648 -29.34 13.53 8.03
C GLN A 648 -30.31 13.58 9.22
N LYS A 649 -31.31 12.69 9.24
CA LYS A 649 -32.31 12.60 10.32
C LYS A 649 -31.68 12.28 11.68
N PHE A 650 -30.80 11.28 11.73
CA PHE A 650 -30.13 10.83 12.96
C PHE A 650 -28.85 11.59 13.30
N ARG A 651 -28.46 12.52 12.41
CA ARG A 651 -27.35 13.47 12.54
C ARG A 651 -25.98 12.81 12.71
N ARG A 652 -25.78 11.69 12.01
CA ARG A 652 -24.57 10.87 12.11
C ARG A 652 -24.05 10.49 10.74
N PHE A 653 -22.74 10.33 10.63
CA PHE A 653 -22.11 9.67 9.48
C PHE A 653 -20.74 9.13 9.88
N MET A 654 -20.18 8.22 9.08
CA MET A 654 -18.80 7.81 9.27
C MET A 654 -17.87 8.97 8.94
N ILE A 655 -16.74 9.04 9.64
CA ILE A 655 -15.58 9.79 9.19
C ILE A 655 -14.79 8.81 8.32
N TYR A 656 -14.53 9.18 7.08
CA TYR A 656 -13.90 8.27 6.15
C TYR A 656 -12.40 8.21 6.39
N VAL A 657 -11.93 7.06 6.86
CA VAL A 657 -10.51 6.77 7.05
C VAL A 657 -9.91 6.48 5.69
N HIS A 658 -9.29 7.50 5.09
CA HIS A 658 -8.49 7.38 3.88
C HIS A 658 -7.00 7.26 4.18
N ALA A 659 -6.59 7.35 5.44
CA ALA A 659 -5.21 7.12 5.89
C ALA A 659 -4.56 5.86 5.27
N LYS A 660 -3.22 5.88 5.14
CA LYS A 660 -2.39 4.71 4.85
C LYS A 660 -1.08 4.79 5.64
N GLY A 661 -1.15 4.50 6.93
CA GLY A 661 0.00 4.59 7.84
C GLY A 661 0.06 3.48 8.88
N MET A 662 1.26 3.26 9.40
CA MET A 662 1.53 2.38 10.52
C MET A 662 2.61 2.99 11.42
N ILE A 663 2.32 3.06 12.71
CA ILE A 663 3.26 3.41 13.77
C ILE A 663 3.64 2.14 14.53
N VAL A 664 4.93 1.98 14.80
CA VAL A 664 5.49 0.83 15.52
C VAL A 664 6.27 1.33 16.73
N ASP A 665 5.87 0.88 17.91
CA ASP A 665 6.56 1.09 19.18
C ASP A 665 6.82 2.58 19.53
N ASP A 666 6.06 3.54 18.98
CA ASP A 666 6.30 5.00 19.07
C ASP A 666 7.70 5.46 18.61
N GLU A 667 8.41 4.62 17.85
CA GLU A 667 9.78 4.85 17.39
C GLU A 667 9.85 5.00 15.86
N TYR A 668 9.01 4.26 15.14
CA TYR A 668 9.02 4.20 13.68
C TYR A 668 7.63 4.47 13.11
N VAL A 669 7.60 5.20 12.00
CA VAL A 669 6.39 5.44 11.21
C VAL A 669 6.64 5.08 9.75
N ILE A 670 5.69 4.38 9.13
CA ILE A 670 5.59 4.24 7.68
C ILE A 670 4.28 4.84 7.21
N LEU A 671 4.32 5.73 6.23
CA LEU A 671 3.13 6.36 5.67
C LEU A 671 3.30 6.71 4.18
N GLY A 672 2.19 6.71 3.44
CA GLY A 672 2.22 6.92 2.00
C GLY A 672 0.86 6.78 1.35
N SER A 673 0.84 6.27 0.12
CA SER A 673 -0.39 6.07 -0.67
C SER A 673 -0.92 4.62 -0.65
N ALA A 674 -0.11 3.67 -0.18
CA ALA A 674 -0.37 2.24 -0.31
C ALA A 674 -1.36 1.69 0.73
N ASN A 675 -2.48 1.16 0.25
CA ASN A 675 -3.45 0.48 1.07
C ASN A 675 -2.97 -0.93 1.49
N ILE A 676 -3.49 -1.48 2.59
CA ILE A 676 -3.28 -2.90 2.94
C ILE A 676 -4.27 -3.74 2.12
N ASN A 677 -3.95 -3.90 0.83
CA ASN A 677 -4.62 -4.77 -0.12
C ASN A 677 -3.61 -5.22 -1.18
N GLN A 678 -3.99 -6.18 -2.03
CA GLN A 678 -3.11 -6.68 -3.07
C GLN A 678 -2.85 -5.65 -4.16
N ARG A 679 -3.85 -4.81 -4.50
CA ARG A 679 -3.71 -3.69 -5.45
C ARG A 679 -2.50 -2.79 -5.14
N SER A 680 -2.26 -2.46 -3.88
CA SER A 680 -1.15 -1.59 -3.47
C SER A 680 0.12 -2.36 -3.11
N MET A 681 0.02 -3.58 -2.56
CA MET A 681 1.19 -4.33 -2.06
C MET A 681 1.92 -5.18 -3.11
N ALA A 682 1.31 -5.44 -4.27
CA ALA A 682 1.86 -6.36 -5.28
C ALA A 682 3.06 -5.82 -6.07
N GLY A 683 3.30 -4.51 -6.10
CA GLY A 683 4.31 -3.85 -6.93
C GLY A 683 3.98 -3.75 -8.43
N SER A 684 3.20 -4.70 -8.97
CA SER A 684 2.83 -4.82 -10.39
C SER A 684 1.35 -4.52 -10.69
N ARG A 685 0.65 -3.93 -9.71
CA ARG A 685 -0.76 -3.51 -9.85
C ARG A 685 -0.81 -1.98 -9.87
N ASP A 686 -1.30 -1.33 -8.83
CA ASP A 686 -1.28 0.13 -8.75
C ASP A 686 0.13 0.63 -8.40
N THR A 687 0.50 1.80 -8.93
CA THR A 687 1.77 2.43 -8.52
C THR A 687 1.59 3.21 -7.24
N GLU A 688 2.40 2.94 -6.23
CA GLU A 688 2.33 3.55 -4.89
C GLU A 688 3.70 4.10 -4.46
N ILE A 689 3.69 4.98 -3.45
CA ILE A 689 4.89 5.51 -2.80
C ILE A 689 4.63 5.62 -1.29
N ALA A 690 5.65 5.35 -0.49
CA ALA A 690 5.63 5.56 0.96
C ALA A 690 7.02 5.97 1.44
N MET A 691 7.08 6.54 2.64
CA MET A 691 8.31 6.66 3.40
C MET A 691 8.20 5.85 4.67
N GLY A 692 9.32 5.32 5.13
CA GLY A 692 9.51 4.90 6.52
C GLY A 692 10.56 5.78 7.18
N ALA A 693 10.31 6.18 8.42
CA ALA A 693 11.18 7.10 9.12
C ALA A 693 11.21 6.85 10.64
N TYR A 694 12.34 7.17 11.25
CA TYR A 694 12.53 7.20 12.69
C TYR A 694 13.53 8.28 13.08
N GLN A 695 13.50 8.70 14.34
CA GLN A 695 14.51 9.60 14.89
C GLN A 695 15.55 8.78 15.67
N PRO A 696 16.83 8.75 15.27
CA PRO A 696 17.84 7.86 15.86
C PRO A 696 18.09 8.14 17.36
N HIS A 697 17.78 9.36 17.83
CA HIS A 697 17.89 9.74 19.24
C HIS A 697 16.67 9.40 20.08
N HIS A 698 15.52 9.09 19.46
CA HIS A 698 14.27 8.77 20.13
C HIS A 698 13.87 7.32 19.84
N THR A 699 14.72 6.39 20.25
CA THR A 699 14.51 4.94 20.11
C THR A 699 14.53 4.25 21.46
N TRP A 700 13.82 3.12 21.59
CA TRP A 700 13.85 2.30 22.81
C TRP A 700 15.28 1.92 23.20
N GLY A 701 16.10 1.59 22.21
CA GLY A 701 17.50 1.24 22.40
C GLY A 701 18.34 2.40 22.91
N LYS A 702 18.22 3.60 22.31
CA LYS A 702 18.99 4.77 22.71
C LYS A 702 18.55 5.33 24.07
N LYS A 703 17.23 5.39 24.31
CA LYS A 703 16.64 5.96 25.52
C LYS A 703 16.62 4.98 26.70
N LYS A 704 16.73 3.68 26.44
CA LYS A 704 16.56 2.61 27.44
C LYS A 704 15.21 2.70 28.15
N GLY A 705 14.19 3.14 27.43
CA GLY A 705 12.83 3.41 27.89
C GLY A 705 11.95 3.85 26.72
N HIS A 706 10.67 4.09 26.99
CA HIS A 706 9.70 4.50 25.97
C HIS A 706 10.12 5.84 25.34
N PRO A 707 10.37 5.89 24.03
CA PRO A 707 10.73 7.15 23.37
C PRO A 707 9.52 8.09 23.26
N HIS A 708 9.69 9.35 23.66
CA HIS A 708 8.66 10.39 23.47
C HIS A 708 9.10 11.43 22.42
N GLY A 709 9.54 10.94 21.26
CA GLY A 709 9.87 11.79 20.10
C GLY A 709 8.64 12.23 19.31
N GLN A 710 8.87 12.72 18.09
CA GLN A 710 7.80 13.18 17.18
C GLN A 710 6.83 12.05 16.78
N VAL A 711 7.31 10.81 16.67
CA VAL A 711 6.44 9.64 16.36
C VAL A 711 5.44 9.40 17.50
N TYR A 712 5.89 9.44 18.76
CA TYR A 712 5.04 9.41 19.95
C TYR A 712 4.04 10.57 19.95
N GLY A 713 4.53 11.80 19.71
CA GLY A 713 3.70 13.01 19.67
C GLY A 713 2.57 12.89 18.65
N TYR A 714 2.90 12.44 17.45
CA TYR A 714 1.96 12.22 16.37
C TYR A 714 0.91 11.17 16.73
N ARG A 715 1.32 10.04 17.32
CA ARG A 715 0.40 8.98 17.76
C ARG A 715 -0.52 9.44 18.88
N MET A 716 -0.01 10.19 19.87
CA MET A 716 -0.82 10.81 20.93
C MET A 716 -1.81 11.83 20.37
N SER A 717 -1.41 12.62 19.37
CA SER A 717 -2.26 13.61 18.69
C SER A 717 -3.40 12.97 17.91
N LEU A 718 -3.13 11.91 17.13
CA LEU A 718 -4.16 11.10 16.46
C LEU A 718 -5.12 10.49 17.49
N TRP A 719 -4.61 9.99 18.60
CA TRP A 719 -5.47 9.45 19.66
C TRP A 719 -6.27 10.54 20.36
N ALA A 720 -5.74 11.76 20.53
CA ALA A 720 -6.47 12.87 21.10
C ALA A 720 -7.65 13.29 20.22
N GLU A 721 -7.49 13.27 18.90
CA GLU A 721 -8.58 13.44 17.93
C GLU A 721 -9.61 12.32 18.03
N HIS A 722 -9.16 11.06 17.94
CA HIS A 722 -10.08 9.91 17.91
C HIS A 722 -10.80 9.68 19.23
N ILE A 723 -10.19 10.02 20.36
CA ILE A 723 -10.72 9.72 21.69
C ILE A 723 -11.29 10.98 22.37
N GLY A 724 -10.96 12.18 21.87
CA GLY A 724 -11.38 13.45 22.44
C GLY A 724 -10.65 13.83 23.75
N SER A 725 -9.70 13.01 24.23
CA SER A 725 -8.92 13.29 25.43
C SER A 725 -7.59 12.53 25.45
N ILE A 726 -6.65 13.00 26.28
CA ILE A 726 -5.41 12.30 26.60
C ILE A 726 -5.50 11.71 28.00
N GLN A 727 -5.34 10.39 28.11
CA GLN A 727 -5.35 9.66 29.38
C GLN A 727 -3.97 9.04 29.68
N ALA A 728 -3.65 8.86 30.96
CA ALA A 728 -2.34 8.33 31.37
C ALA A 728 -2.04 6.94 30.80
N CYS A 729 -3.05 6.07 30.68
CA CYS A 729 -2.88 4.73 30.11
C CYS A 729 -2.47 4.74 28.62
N PHE A 730 -2.78 5.80 27.87
CA PHE A 730 -2.40 5.94 26.45
C PHE A 730 -0.90 6.17 26.25
N LYS A 731 -0.17 6.50 27.32
CA LYS A 731 1.29 6.51 27.30
C LYS A 731 1.90 5.12 27.20
N ASN A 732 1.15 4.05 27.48
CA ASN A 732 1.62 2.66 27.38
C ASN A 732 0.65 1.85 26.52
N PRO A 733 0.68 2.00 25.18
CA PRO A 733 -0.31 1.41 24.26
C PRO A 733 -0.33 -0.13 24.29
N GLU A 734 0.76 -0.78 24.66
CA GLU A 734 0.79 -2.22 24.83
C GLU A 734 0.00 -2.67 26.05
N SER A 735 -0.18 -1.84 27.09
CA SER A 735 -0.80 -2.27 28.35
C SER A 735 -2.24 -2.78 28.18
N LEU A 736 -2.67 -3.71 29.04
CA LEU A 736 -4.05 -4.23 29.02
C LEU A 736 -5.06 -3.17 29.48
N GLU A 737 -4.65 -2.28 30.39
CA GLU A 737 -5.43 -1.12 30.80
C GLU A 737 -5.76 -0.23 29.61
N CYS A 738 -4.75 0.15 28.82
CA CYS A 738 -4.94 0.97 27.61
C CYS A 738 -5.92 0.31 26.63
N VAL A 739 -5.75 -0.99 26.34
CA VAL A 739 -6.66 -1.74 25.45
C VAL A 739 -8.10 -1.72 25.95
N ARG A 740 -8.31 -1.96 27.25
CA ARG A 740 -9.65 -1.99 27.84
C ARG A 740 -10.30 -0.60 27.83
N THR A 741 -9.54 0.44 28.11
CA THR A 741 -10.01 1.84 28.03
C THR A 741 -10.41 2.19 26.59
N MET A 742 -9.55 1.92 25.60
CA MET A 742 -9.83 2.13 24.17
C MET A 742 -11.10 1.41 23.74
N ASN A 743 -11.22 0.12 24.07
CA ASN A 743 -12.39 -0.69 23.75
C ASN A 743 -13.66 -0.17 24.43
N SER A 744 -13.57 0.25 25.70
CA SER A 744 -14.72 0.81 26.43
C SER A 744 -15.25 2.08 25.78
N ILE A 745 -14.37 3.00 25.40
CA ILE A 745 -14.74 4.26 24.72
C ILE A 745 -15.37 3.93 23.35
N ALA A 746 -14.72 3.07 22.57
CA ALA A 746 -15.20 2.67 21.25
C ALA A 746 -16.57 1.97 21.29
N GLU A 747 -16.82 1.15 22.31
CA GLU A 747 -18.10 0.48 22.54
C GLU A 747 -19.21 1.45 22.97
N GLU A 748 -18.89 2.37 23.85
CA GLU A 748 -19.84 3.40 24.29
C GLU A 748 -20.18 4.35 23.13
N ASN A 749 -19.19 4.76 22.36
CA ASN A 749 -19.41 5.54 21.13
C ASN A 749 -20.24 4.78 20.10
N TRP A 750 -20.07 3.46 19.94
CA TRP A 750 -20.95 2.68 19.07
C TRP A 750 -22.43 2.73 19.53
N ARG A 751 -22.68 2.60 20.85
CA ARG A 751 -24.05 2.72 21.40
C ARG A 751 -24.63 4.11 21.14
N ARG A 752 -23.86 5.16 21.41
CA ARG A 752 -24.27 6.55 21.15
C ARG A 752 -24.44 6.85 19.67
N TYR A 753 -23.58 6.30 18.81
CA TYR A 753 -23.67 6.46 17.37
C TYR A 753 -24.95 5.82 16.83
N THR A 754 -25.29 4.62 17.30
CA THR A 754 -26.44 3.83 16.80
C THR A 754 -27.79 4.21 17.43
N SER A 755 -27.80 4.90 18.56
CA SER A 755 -29.02 5.41 19.22
C SER A 755 -29.86 6.33 18.33
N ASP A 756 -31.19 6.17 18.38
CA ASP A 756 -32.14 7.08 17.74
C ASP A 756 -32.07 8.48 18.36
N ASP A 757 -32.00 8.55 19.69
CA ASP A 757 -31.83 9.81 20.43
C ASP A 757 -30.40 10.31 20.32
N TYR A 758 -30.26 11.64 20.21
CA TYR A 758 -28.96 12.29 20.08
C TYR A 758 -28.23 12.40 21.40
N SER A 759 -26.98 11.94 21.37
CA SER A 759 -25.96 12.17 22.37
C SER A 759 -24.63 12.44 21.68
N PRO A 760 -23.82 13.39 22.17
CA PRO A 760 -22.48 13.61 21.63
C PRO A 760 -21.61 12.36 21.83
N LEU A 761 -20.73 12.10 20.87
CA LEU A 761 -19.68 11.10 21.00
C LEU A 761 -18.53 11.63 21.86
N GLU A 762 -17.77 10.73 22.48
CA GLU A 762 -16.48 11.05 23.09
C GLU A 762 -15.38 10.85 22.04
N GLY A 763 -14.97 11.94 21.37
CA GLY A 763 -14.15 11.84 20.17
C GLY A 763 -14.88 11.18 19.00
N HIS A 764 -14.16 10.37 18.23
CA HIS A 764 -14.59 9.80 16.96
C HIS A 764 -14.43 8.28 16.84
N LEU A 765 -13.69 7.65 17.76
CA LEU A 765 -13.37 6.22 17.71
C LEU A 765 -14.61 5.39 18.03
N ILE A 766 -14.94 4.48 17.12
CA ILE A 766 -16.10 3.59 17.21
C ILE A 766 -15.60 2.16 17.05
N LYS A 767 -16.17 1.24 17.83
CA LYS A 767 -15.91 -0.20 17.66
C LYS A 767 -16.31 -0.60 16.24
N TYR A 768 -15.42 -1.27 15.49
CA TYR A 768 -15.84 -1.82 14.20
C TYR A 768 -17.03 -2.77 14.42
N PRO A 769 -18.11 -2.72 13.61
CA PRO A 769 -19.43 -3.25 13.99
C PRO A 769 -19.58 -4.78 13.94
N VAL A 770 -18.63 -5.49 14.55
CA VAL A 770 -18.57 -6.94 14.68
C VAL A 770 -18.33 -7.35 16.12
N ILE A 771 -18.76 -8.57 16.45
CA ILE A 771 -18.48 -9.25 17.70
C ILE A 771 -17.48 -10.36 17.43
N ILE A 772 -16.45 -10.44 18.28
CA ILE A 772 -15.47 -11.51 18.30
C ILE A 772 -15.67 -12.28 19.60
N ASN A 773 -15.79 -13.60 19.51
CA ASN A 773 -15.86 -14.44 20.71
C ASN A 773 -14.47 -15.00 21.09
N ALA A 774 -14.38 -15.70 22.22
CA ALA A 774 -13.13 -16.28 22.71
C ALA A 774 -12.51 -17.33 21.74
N THR A 775 -13.31 -17.92 20.85
CA THR A 775 -12.81 -18.84 19.80
C THR A 775 -12.31 -18.13 18.54
N GLY A 776 -12.35 -16.79 18.51
CA GLY A 776 -11.95 -15.98 17.36
C GLY A 776 -13.03 -15.87 16.26
N LYS A 777 -14.25 -16.34 16.50
CA LYS A 777 -15.33 -16.25 15.50
C LYS A 777 -15.93 -14.86 15.45
N ILE A 778 -16.05 -14.35 14.23
CA ILE A 778 -16.60 -13.03 13.93
C ILE A 778 -18.07 -13.15 13.54
N LYS A 779 -18.90 -12.28 14.09
CA LYS A 779 -20.30 -12.09 13.70
C LYS A 779 -20.63 -10.60 13.63
N SER A 780 -21.66 -10.23 12.89
CA SER A 780 -22.24 -8.89 13.02
C SER A 780 -22.82 -8.70 14.42
N ILE A 781 -22.87 -7.45 14.89
CA ILE A 781 -23.59 -7.11 16.11
C ILE A 781 -25.10 -7.37 15.87
N PRO A 782 -25.81 -8.08 16.78
CA PRO A 782 -27.24 -8.36 16.61
C PRO A 782 -28.06 -7.09 16.39
N GLY A 783 -28.91 -7.08 15.35
CA GLY A 783 -29.70 -5.91 14.95
C GLY A 783 -28.95 -4.90 14.09
N PHE A 784 -27.65 -5.12 13.86
CA PHE A 784 -26.78 -4.33 13.00
C PHE A 784 -26.06 -5.23 11.99
N GLU A 785 -26.79 -6.17 11.39
CA GLU A 785 -26.31 -6.98 10.27
C GLU A 785 -25.98 -6.11 9.05
N SER A 786 -26.61 -4.93 8.95
CA SER A 786 -26.32 -3.89 7.97
C SER A 786 -25.92 -2.58 8.64
N PHE A 787 -25.17 -1.72 7.92
CA PHE A 787 -24.76 -0.43 8.46
C PHE A 787 -25.97 0.48 8.73
N PRO A 788 -25.95 1.26 9.83
CA PRO A 788 -27.04 2.16 10.16
C PRO A 788 -27.26 3.20 9.05
N ASP A 789 -28.51 3.51 8.76
CA ASP A 789 -28.99 4.55 7.82
C ASP A 789 -28.73 4.31 6.32
N VAL A 790 -27.69 3.57 5.96
CA VAL A 790 -27.22 3.41 4.57
C VAL A 790 -27.37 1.98 4.03
N GLY A 791 -27.61 1.00 4.91
CA GLY A 791 -27.73 -0.41 4.52
C GLY A 791 -26.40 -1.04 4.11
N GLY A 792 -26.47 -2.19 3.43
CA GLY A 792 -25.29 -2.99 3.07
C GLY A 792 -24.81 -3.83 4.26
N LYS A 793 -24.48 -5.10 4.01
CA LYS A 793 -24.10 -6.03 5.09
C LYS A 793 -22.74 -5.67 5.64
N VAL A 794 -22.59 -5.67 6.96
CA VAL A 794 -21.31 -5.38 7.64
C VAL A 794 -20.23 -6.39 7.27
N LEU A 795 -20.58 -7.68 7.21
CA LEU A 795 -19.66 -8.75 6.81
C LEU A 795 -19.55 -8.92 5.29
N GLY A 796 -20.16 -8.02 4.52
CA GLY A 796 -20.18 -8.05 3.07
C GLY A 796 -20.92 -9.25 2.47
N SER A 797 -20.77 -9.38 1.15
CA SER A 797 -21.25 -10.54 0.39
C SER A 797 -20.47 -10.69 -0.91
N ARG A 798 -20.32 -11.94 -1.38
CA ARG A 798 -19.71 -12.22 -2.68
C ARG A 798 -20.51 -11.66 -3.84
N SER A 799 -19.80 -11.28 -4.88
CA SER A 799 -20.35 -10.88 -6.16
C SER A 799 -19.76 -11.71 -7.31
N ASN A 800 -20.11 -11.36 -8.55
CA ASN A 800 -19.54 -11.95 -9.76
C ASN A 800 -18.37 -11.12 -10.33
N LEU A 801 -17.90 -10.12 -9.59
CA LEU A 801 -16.74 -9.32 -10.00
C LEU A 801 -15.47 -10.18 -9.94
N PRO A 802 -14.53 -9.99 -10.88
CA PRO A 802 -13.22 -10.61 -10.79
C PRO A 802 -12.50 -10.20 -9.51
N ASP A 803 -12.02 -11.18 -8.73
CA ASP A 803 -11.34 -10.95 -7.44
C ASP A 803 -10.16 -9.97 -7.57
N ALA A 804 -9.46 -9.95 -8.71
CA ALA A 804 -8.37 -9.01 -8.98
C ALA A 804 -8.77 -7.52 -8.97
N LEU A 805 -10.07 -7.20 -9.11
CA LEU A 805 -10.57 -5.82 -9.00
C LEU A 805 -10.79 -5.38 -7.56
N THR A 806 -11.12 -6.31 -6.67
CA THR A 806 -11.58 -6.08 -5.29
C THR A 806 -10.60 -6.54 -4.20
N THR A 807 -9.46 -7.11 -4.59
CA THR A 807 -8.39 -7.62 -3.70
C THR A 807 -7.17 -6.73 -3.55
#